data_AF-A0A0G1JT28-F1
#
_entry.id   AF-A0A0G1JT28-F1
#
_cell.length_a   1.000
_cell.length_b   1.000
_cell.length_c   1.000
_cell.angle_alpha   90.00
_cell.angle_beta   90.00
_cell.angle_gamma   90.00
#
_symmetry.space_group_name_H-M   'P 1'
#
loop_
_entity.id
_entity.type
_entity.pdbx_description
1 polymer ?
#
loop_
_entity_poly.entity_id
_entity_poly.type
_entity_poly.pdbx_seq_one_letter_code
_entity_poly.pdbx_strand_id
1 'polypeptide(L)'
;MVANGYVYVIGGYGDSAYQSTVYYGKLNSDGTIGAWNTTTILPQKLINQTSVVANGYVYVIGGFNGSDYLSTVYYTSLARISMAGTLDLVGLTSGSLTDSSGQTGGTIYAGDIFSNNNLEVTGNAQIQGSQSVGNNLSVFGDATFNAGSNAELGAWVTSGASLPAVRSYAQAAVTNGYLYMVGGNDGSANTTVYYSRLNSDGSYNSWSTTTGLPTGLVEHTTVVNNGYIYALGGDNWSSYYSTAYFAKINSDGTMGSWTNSTILPDERSRHSSIIANGYVYVIGGYDGSIVVTTVYYARLASNGSVGSWNTTTLLPLPRDYHTSVVANGYVYVIGGYDGSSSVSSVYYAALNSDGTVGTWNTTTILPKAFYIHTSTVTNGYVYVFGGYTGSSLTSVYYAKINRNGTLDSWYLTKTLPNALYAGSSVVANGYIYVLGGSDDSASRSAVYYSRLPRVSIAADLDLVGITSGSLTNAAGNTGGTIYAGDIHSNNNLEVAGNATIWGSAGISGGLSIQGSSTNTPSPLFNVGTTTGTTLFNILSSGFVGIGVTSPTGLLDVAGGVKIGAGYAGMGTTAPTNGMLVQGNVGIGTTDPTSYKLRVGDTCQATGTNSCVDFAELYESSEPMEPGDVVAIDIEQSPEKFVKKSSQAYQANVIGIVSTSPAIAIEGSSVGFMGGDYTNDPDKPAVALAGRVPVKIATTSAMIQPGDFMSASDIPGRAMRTLRAGTVIGKALETWIPGQDKDTVLTFINLSWFDPSWYLTVEGSLGIKDGYDISYSSQFPSPTPTPIASSSSEASAAAMVLGSDSTQAVFNNLTFQTGTVQLDLSVLGNLSVRGGLTVDGPATFKQDTVFEKLVSFIGDVIFKGKVTFNNPPSFTENTAGVATIPNLAQSTDVVFTQPYDQVPIVVVSLMANDQAKIPSDIQVAVINLSNTGFTVALNKPAPTDLVYNWVAIVALRPSTAPTPIVTPEPIPTATPAPIEPTPSPSPSPEATTTNTPGV
;
A
#
# COMPACT_ATOMS: atom_id res chain seq x y z
N MET A 1 26.10 73.20 -2.40
CA MET A 1 25.07 72.14 -2.53
C MET A 1 25.49 70.96 -1.66
N VAL A 2 24.56 70.22 -1.03
CA VAL A 2 24.89 69.01 -0.25
C VAL A 2 24.18 67.80 -0.88
N ALA A 3 24.91 66.71 -1.10
CA ALA A 3 24.39 65.48 -1.71
C ALA A 3 25.17 64.25 -1.22
N ASN A 4 24.50 63.13 -0.93
CA ASN A 4 25.10 61.84 -0.53
C ASN A 4 26.22 61.94 0.53
N GLY A 5 26.07 62.83 1.52
CA GLY A 5 27.06 63.00 2.59
C GLY A 5 28.30 63.82 2.20
N TYR A 6 28.25 64.56 1.07
CA TYR A 6 29.30 65.47 0.63
C TYR A 6 28.75 66.88 0.37
N VAL A 7 29.57 67.89 0.65
CA VAL A 7 29.33 69.29 0.25
C VAL A 7 30.06 69.54 -1.06
N TYR A 8 29.37 70.11 -2.03
CA TYR A 8 29.88 70.46 -3.35
C TYR A 8 29.86 71.97 -3.57
N VAL A 9 30.94 72.48 -4.14
CA VAL A 9 31.08 73.85 -4.67
C VAL A 9 31.32 73.71 -6.17
N ILE A 10 30.35 74.17 -6.95
CA ILE A 10 30.31 74.01 -8.41
C ILE A 10 30.44 75.41 -9.01
N GLY A 11 31.44 75.65 -9.86
CA GLY A 11 31.69 76.95 -10.49
C GLY A 11 32.19 78.04 -9.52
N GLY A 12 32.17 79.30 -9.93
CA GLY A 12 32.58 80.45 -9.10
C GLY A 12 33.59 81.39 -9.77
N TYR A 13 33.91 82.48 -9.09
CA TYR A 13 34.93 83.46 -9.49
C TYR A 13 36.05 83.47 -8.45
N GLY A 14 37.25 83.07 -8.85
CA GLY A 14 38.44 82.97 -7.98
C GLY A 14 39.71 83.16 -8.78
N ASP A 15 40.76 83.72 -8.16
CA ASP A 15 42.03 84.10 -8.82
C ASP A 15 41.84 84.95 -10.09
N SER A 16 40.90 85.89 -10.03
CA SER A 16 40.55 86.80 -11.15
C SER A 16 40.03 86.10 -12.43
N ALA A 17 39.57 84.85 -12.32
CA ALA A 17 39.04 84.09 -13.45
C ALA A 17 37.77 83.28 -13.08
N TYR A 18 36.92 83.06 -14.09
CA TYR A 18 35.80 82.14 -13.98
C TYR A 18 36.30 80.69 -13.87
N GLN A 19 35.68 79.92 -12.98
CA GLN A 19 36.09 78.55 -12.65
C GLN A 19 35.17 77.53 -13.31
N SER A 20 35.76 76.44 -13.82
CA SER A 20 35.05 75.25 -14.30
C SER A 20 35.24 74.05 -13.38
N THR A 21 36.12 74.14 -12.39
CA THR A 21 36.41 73.06 -11.45
C THR A 21 35.28 72.88 -10.44
N VAL A 22 34.94 71.63 -10.14
CA VAL A 22 34.01 71.28 -9.05
C VAL A 22 34.81 70.78 -7.85
N TYR A 23 34.61 71.41 -6.71
CA TYR A 23 35.18 71.00 -5.43
C TYR A 23 34.16 70.21 -4.61
N TYR A 24 34.61 69.20 -3.90
CA TYR A 24 33.77 68.44 -2.97
C TYR A 24 34.53 68.02 -1.71
N GLY A 25 33.84 68.03 -0.58
CA GLY A 25 34.37 67.61 0.72
C GLY A 25 33.35 66.77 1.47
N LYS A 26 33.79 65.75 2.21
CA LYS A 26 32.89 64.89 2.98
C LYS A 26 32.26 65.71 4.11
N LEU A 27 30.94 65.68 4.24
CA LEU A 27 30.23 66.28 5.37
C LEU A 27 30.25 65.28 6.52
N ASN A 28 30.96 65.62 7.60
CA ASN A 28 31.01 64.79 8.79
C ASN A 28 29.74 64.97 9.62
N SER A 29 29.47 64.01 10.51
CA SER A 29 28.27 64.00 11.36
C SER A 29 28.19 65.18 12.35
N ASP A 30 29.33 65.81 12.66
CA ASP A 30 29.43 67.01 13.49
C ASP A 30 29.21 68.32 12.71
N GLY A 31 28.90 68.23 11.41
CA GLY A 31 28.71 69.37 10.51
C GLY A 31 29.99 69.96 9.95
N THR A 32 31.18 69.45 10.32
CA THR A 32 32.44 69.87 9.70
C THR A 32 32.59 69.27 8.30
N ILE A 33 33.38 69.95 7.45
CA ILE A 33 33.68 69.46 6.10
C ILE A 33 35.11 68.95 6.10
N GLY A 34 35.29 67.68 5.71
CA GLY A 34 36.61 67.07 5.51
C GLY A 34 37.40 67.72 4.37
N ALA A 35 38.58 67.17 4.07
CA ALA A 35 39.46 67.72 3.04
C ALA A 35 38.76 67.89 1.68
N TRP A 36 38.92 69.09 1.09
CA TRP A 36 38.38 69.41 -0.23
C TRP A 36 39.17 68.70 -1.32
N ASN A 37 38.46 67.99 -2.19
CA ASN A 37 38.96 67.34 -3.38
C ASN A 37 38.33 68.00 -4.62
N THR A 38 38.89 67.75 -5.80
CA THR A 38 38.34 68.23 -7.07
C THR A 38 37.84 67.05 -7.91
N THR A 39 36.78 67.27 -8.68
CA THR A 39 36.19 66.28 -9.59
C THR A 39 35.94 66.89 -10.97
N THR A 40 35.20 66.18 -11.83
CA THR A 40 34.94 66.50 -13.25
C THR A 40 34.75 67.99 -13.49
N ILE A 41 35.51 68.51 -14.45
CA ILE A 41 35.47 69.90 -14.86
C ILE A 41 34.15 70.14 -15.62
N LEU A 42 33.41 71.18 -15.25
CA LEU A 42 32.25 71.63 -16.02
C LEU A 42 32.66 71.88 -17.48
N PRO A 43 31.80 71.57 -18.46
CA PRO A 43 32.11 71.77 -19.88
C PRO A 43 32.51 73.20 -20.25
N GLN A 44 32.18 74.18 -19.39
CA GLN A 44 32.65 75.55 -19.47
C GLN A 44 32.68 76.20 -18.08
N LYS A 45 33.40 77.32 -17.97
CA LYS A 45 33.52 78.12 -16.74
C LYS A 45 32.18 78.80 -16.45
N LEU A 46 31.71 78.80 -15.20
CA LEU A 46 30.38 79.31 -14.85
C LEU A 46 30.35 80.08 -13.52
N ILE A 47 29.56 81.16 -13.48
CA ILE A 47 29.13 81.87 -12.26
C ILE A 47 27.62 82.15 -12.28
N ASN A 48 27.04 82.44 -11.11
CA ASN A 48 25.62 82.75 -10.93
C ASN A 48 24.63 81.66 -11.42
N GLN A 49 25.10 80.42 -11.48
CA GLN A 49 24.28 79.23 -11.69
C GLN A 49 23.47 78.86 -10.45
N THR A 50 22.38 78.13 -10.65
CA THR A 50 21.74 77.38 -9.57
C THR A 50 22.07 75.90 -9.69
N SER A 51 22.10 75.19 -8.57
CA SER A 51 22.32 73.75 -8.53
C SER A 51 21.30 73.06 -7.63
N VAL A 52 20.74 71.94 -8.11
CA VAL A 52 19.73 71.17 -7.39
C VAL A 52 20.00 69.68 -7.56
N VAL A 53 19.71 68.91 -6.51
CA VAL A 53 19.74 67.45 -6.55
C VAL A 53 18.31 66.96 -6.66
N ALA A 54 18.02 66.17 -7.69
CA ALA A 54 16.73 65.54 -7.86
C ALA A 54 16.91 64.18 -8.55
N ASN A 55 16.14 63.17 -8.12
CA ASN A 55 16.12 61.84 -8.73
C ASN A 55 17.50 61.16 -8.91
N GLY A 56 18.44 61.42 -8.00
CA GLY A 56 19.79 60.85 -8.04
C GLY A 56 20.76 61.51 -9.04
N TYR A 57 20.38 62.66 -9.59
CA TYR A 57 21.23 63.49 -10.45
C TYR A 57 21.47 64.87 -9.81
N VAL A 58 22.66 65.41 -10.08
CA VAL A 58 22.98 66.82 -9.83
C VAL A 58 22.70 67.59 -11.11
N TYR A 59 21.86 68.61 -11.02
CA TYR A 59 21.59 69.55 -12.11
C TYR A 59 22.25 70.90 -11.80
N VAL A 60 22.91 71.48 -12.81
CA VAL A 60 23.47 72.82 -12.80
C VAL A 60 22.78 73.59 -13.92
N ILE A 61 21.97 74.58 -13.54
CA ILE A 61 21.01 75.23 -14.43
C ILE A 61 21.41 76.69 -14.63
N GLY A 62 21.56 77.07 -15.91
CA GLY A 62 21.87 78.42 -16.34
C GLY A 62 23.24 78.92 -15.87
N GLY A 63 23.40 80.24 -15.78
CA GLY A 63 24.63 80.91 -15.31
C GLY A 63 25.25 81.82 -16.37
N PHE A 64 26.44 82.37 -16.09
CA PHE A 64 27.20 83.23 -16.98
C PHE A 64 28.63 82.70 -17.13
N ASN A 65 29.12 82.59 -18.36
CA ASN A 65 30.44 81.99 -18.64
C ASN A 65 31.57 83.00 -18.90
N GLY A 66 31.28 84.29 -18.77
CA GLY A 66 32.22 85.38 -19.07
C GLY A 66 31.90 86.16 -20.34
N SER A 67 31.10 85.59 -21.26
CA SER A 67 30.60 86.27 -22.46
C SER A 67 29.07 86.28 -22.54
N ASP A 68 28.41 85.18 -22.19
CA ASP A 68 26.97 84.97 -22.41
C ASP A 68 26.24 84.47 -21.17
N TYR A 69 24.97 84.88 -21.04
CA TYR A 69 24.03 84.26 -20.11
C TYR A 69 23.49 82.98 -20.74
N LEU A 70 23.60 81.88 -20.00
CA LEU A 70 23.29 80.54 -20.47
C LEU A 70 21.90 80.13 -19.98
N SER A 71 21.14 79.49 -20.87
CA SER A 71 19.93 78.73 -20.53
C SER A 71 20.18 77.22 -20.45
N THR A 72 21.43 76.80 -20.60
CA THR A 72 21.83 75.38 -20.65
C THR A 72 21.74 74.73 -19.28
N VAL A 73 21.28 73.48 -19.26
CA VAL A 73 21.27 72.62 -18.07
C VAL A 73 22.33 71.54 -18.22
N TYR A 74 23.30 71.53 -17.32
CA TYR A 74 24.24 70.43 -17.17
C TYR A 74 23.75 69.48 -16.10
N TYR A 75 23.92 68.18 -16.30
CA TYR A 75 23.59 67.20 -15.27
C TYR A 75 24.58 66.05 -15.26
N THR A 76 24.76 65.45 -14.08
CA THR A 76 25.52 64.22 -13.91
C THR A 76 24.88 63.36 -12.81
N SER A 77 25.02 62.05 -12.91
CA SER A 77 24.54 61.14 -11.85
C SER A 77 25.43 61.25 -10.64
N LEU A 78 24.84 61.25 -9.43
CA LEU A 78 25.62 60.96 -8.23
C LEU A 78 26.15 59.53 -8.29
N ALA A 79 27.34 59.28 -7.74
CA ALA A 79 27.88 57.93 -7.66
C ALA A 79 26.86 57.02 -6.96
N ARG A 80 26.24 56.12 -7.72
CA ARG A 80 25.55 54.95 -7.20
C ARG A 80 26.63 53.91 -6.92
N ILE A 81 26.48 53.10 -5.87
CA ILE A 81 27.38 51.97 -5.64
C ILE A 81 27.23 51.03 -6.84
N SER A 82 28.16 51.14 -7.80
CA SER A 82 28.32 50.24 -8.92
C SER A 82 29.56 49.42 -8.62
N MET A 83 29.36 48.21 -8.09
CA MET A 83 30.47 47.31 -7.78
C MET A 83 30.73 46.44 -9.00
N ALA A 84 31.87 46.63 -9.66
CA ALA A 84 32.42 45.65 -10.57
C ALA A 84 33.36 44.74 -9.77
N GLY A 85 32.84 43.61 -9.29
CA GLY A 85 33.60 42.62 -8.52
C GLY A 85 32.87 42.09 -7.27
N THR A 86 33.56 41.24 -6.51
CA THR A 86 33.04 40.60 -5.29
C THR A 86 32.88 41.63 -4.17
N LEU A 87 31.66 41.78 -3.64
CA LEU A 87 31.40 42.47 -2.39
C LEU A 87 31.73 41.52 -1.24
N ASP A 88 32.90 41.71 -0.63
CA ASP A 88 33.31 40.94 0.53
C ASP A 88 32.79 41.64 1.81
N LEU A 89 31.82 41.02 2.48
CA LEU A 89 31.22 41.49 3.75
C LEU A 89 31.85 40.81 4.98
N VAL A 90 33.02 40.17 4.84
CA VAL A 90 33.69 39.46 5.95
C VAL A 90 33.86 40.38 7.15
N GLY A 91 33.26 39.97 8.28
CA GLY A 91 33.33 40.67 9.57
C GLY A 91 32.00 41.17 10.13
N LEU A 92 30.92 41.19 9.34
CA LEU A 92 29.58 41.46 9.85
C LEU A 92 28.94 40.18 10.37
N THR A 93 28.96 40.00 11.70
CA THR A 93 28.36 38.84 12.38
C THR A 93 26.84 38.94 12.51
N SER A 94 26.26 40.14 12.31
CA SER A 94 24.82 40.38 12.15
C SER A 94 24.61 41.84 11.74
N GLY A 95 24.13 42.09 10.52
CA GLY A 95 23.79 43.45 10.08
C GLY A 95 22.84 43.40 8.89
N SER A 96 21.68 44.04 9.03
CA SER A 96 20.73 44.22 7.95
C SER A 96 21.18 45.35 7.02
N LEU A 97 21.15 45.13 5.71
CA LEU A 97 21.24 46.19 4.72
C LEU A 97 19.95 47.01 4.81
N THR A 98 20.05 48.24 5.33
CA THR A 98 18.95 49.19 5.46
C THR A 98 19.17 50.37 4.53
N ASP A 99 18.09 50.95 4.01
CA ASP A 99 18.18 52.25 3.34
C ASP A 99 18.38 53.40 4.36
N SER A 100 18.50 54.63 3.86
CA SER A 100 18.68 55.82 4.70
C SER A 100 17.53 56.13 5.67
N SER A 101 16.42 55.41 5.56
CA SER A 101 15.23 55.50 6.42
C SER A 101 15.13 54.32 7.41
N GLY A 102 16.10 53.41 7.42
CA GLY A 102 16.10 52.27 8.33
C GLY A 102 15.11 51.17 7.93
N GLN A 103 14.54 51.20 6.72
CA GLN A 103 13.73 50.10 6.22
C GLN A 103 14.63 48.93 5.80
N THR A 104 14.31 47.74 6.31
CA THR A 104 14.85 46.47 5.83
C THR A 104 13.94 45.92 4.74
N GLY A 105 14.51 45.57 3.59
CA GLY A 105 13.76 45.00 2.45
C GLY A 105 14.04 45.76 1.15
N GLY A 106 14.88 45.17 0.31
CA GLY A 106 15.13 45.59 -1.06
C GLY A 106 15.37 44.38 -1.95
N THR A 107 15.12 44.51 -3.26
CA THR A 107 15.37 43.44 -4.23
C THR A 107 16.88 43.32 -4.48
N ILE A 108 17.46 42.17 -4.18
CA ILE A 108 18.85 41.85 -4.55
C ILE A 108 18.85 41.37 -6.00
N TYR A 109 19.37 42.20 -6.91
CA TYR A 109 19.77 41.77 -8.24
C TYR A 109 21.25 41.43 -8.21
N ALA A 110 21.57 40.15 -8.10
CA ALA A 110 22.95 39.66 -8.16
C ALA A 110 23.05 38.52 -9.18
N GLY A 111 24.20 38.41 -9.84
CA GLY A 111 24.57 37.25 -10.65
C GLY A 111 24.96 36.08 -9.73
N ASP A 112 26.15 35.51 -9.91
CA ASP A 112 26.61 34.44 -9.03
C ASP A 112 26.78 34.95 -7.59
N ILE A 113 26.11 34.31 -6.62
CA ILE A 113 26.28 34.61 -5.18
C ILE A 113 26.98 33.42 -4.52
N PHE A 114 28.09 33.70 -3.85
CA PHE A 114 28.82 32.76 -3.01
C PHE A 114 28.76 33.24 -1.56
N SER A 115 28.00 32.52 -0.72
CA SER A 115 27.96 32.76 0.73
C SER A 115 28.64 31.60 1.46
N ASN A 116 29.57 31.90 2.36
CA ASN A 116 30.23 30.89 3.18
C ASN A 116 29.36 30.42 4.38
N ASN A 117 28.17 30.99 4.57
CA ASN A 117 27.26 30.68 5.68
C ASN A 117 25.79 30.87 5.21
N ASN A 118 24.85 31.18 6.12
CA ASN A 118 23.45 31.44 5.75
C ASN A 118 23.32 32.70 4.85
N LEU A 119 22.36 32.69 3.93
CA LEU A 119 21.90 33.85 3.15
C LEU A 119 20.42 34.09 3.45
N GLU A 120 20.09 35.25 4.04
CA GLU A 120 18.73 35.60 4.45
C GLU A 120 18.21 36.82 3.66
N VAL A 121 17.11 36.65 2.93
CA VAL A 121 16.45 37.68 2.15
C VAL A 121 15.05 37.94 2.73
N THR A 122 14.84 39.09 3.34
CA THR A 122 13.59 39.44 4.04
C THR A 122 12.46 39.91 3.12
N GLY A 123 12.69 39.98 1.80
CA GLY A 123 11.69 40.32 0.77
C GLY A 123 11.76 39.39 -0.44
N ASN A 124 11.15 39.78 -1.57
CA ASN A 124 11.19 38.98 -2.81
C ASN A 124 12.63 38.86 -3.34
N ALA A 125 13.04 37.65 -3.69
CA ALA A 125 14.35 37.35 -4.27
C ALA A 125 14.19 36.91 -5.75
N GLN A 126 14.86 37.63 -6.66
CA GLN A 126 15.07 37.18 -8.04
C GLN A 126 16.51 36.69 -8.14
N ILE A 127 16.69 35.38 -8.13
CA ILE A 127 18.00 34.75 -8.15
C ILE A 127 18.33 34.39 -9.60
N GLN A 128 19.44 34.93 -10.12
CA GLN A 128 19.94 34.69 -11.48
C GLN A 128 21.39 34.18 -11.41
N GLY A 129 21.74 33.17 -12.21
CA GLY A 129 23.10 32.59 -12.22
C GLY A 129 23.32 31.48 -11.18
N SER A 130 24.57 31.08 -10.97
CA SER A 130 24.95 29.98 -10.07
C SER A 130 24.98 30.46 -8.63
N GLN A 131 24.34 29.73 -7.72
CA GLN A 131 24.30 30.08 -6.30
C GLN A 131 24.96 28.98 -5.49
N SER A 132 25.87 29.38 -4.61
CA SER A 132 26.48 28.48 -3.63
C SER A 132 26.32 29.10 -2.25
N VAL A 133 25.53 28.45 -1.39
CA VAL A 133 25.28 28.87 -0.02
C VAL A 133 25.81 27.77 0.89
N GLY A 134 26.76 28.11 1.76
CA GLY A 134 27.48 27.14 2.59
C GLY A 134 26.60 26.43 3.62
N ASN A 135 25.51 27.08 4.06
CA ASN A 135 24.54 26.53 5.02
C ASN A 135 23.09 26.72 4.50
N ASN A 136 22.32 27.70 4.99
CA ASN A 136 20.89 27.88 4.65
C ASN A 136 20.63 29.11 3.77
N LEU A 137 19.77 28.97 2.74
CA LEU A 137 19.17 30.09 2.01
C LEU A 137 17.72 30.29 2.48
N SER A 138 17.41 31.43 3.10
CA SER A 138 16.07 31.78 3.58
C SER A 138 15.54 32.99 2.81
N VAL A 139 14.38 32.88 2.16
CA VAL A 139 13.69 34.00 1.49
C VAL A 139 12.28 34.14 2.08
N PHE A 140 11.98 35.29 2.68
CA PHE A 140 10.70 35.54 3.36
C PHE A 140 9.63 36.20 2.46
N GLY A 141 9.99 36.59 1.23
CA GLY A 141 9.06 36.95 0.15
C GLY A 141 9.06 35.92 -0.99
N ASP A 142 8.59 36.29 -2.18
CA ASP A 142 8.61 35.42 -3.36
C ASP A 142 10.05 35.13 -3.81
N ALA A 143 10.45 33.86 -3.85
CA ALA A 143 11.71 33.43 -4.43
C ALA A 143 11.48 32.95 -5.88
N THR A 144 12.07 33.63 -6.85
CA THR A 144 12.14 33.13 -8.23
C THR A 144 13.56 32.72 -8.54
N PHE A 145 13.76 31.41 -8.68
CA PHE A 145 14.98 30.83 -9.22
C PHE A 145 14.87 30.81 -10.74
N ASN A 146 15.38 31.86 -11.37
CA ASN A 146 15.58 31.78 -12.80
C ASN A 146 16.88 31.01 -12.99
N ALA A 147 16.81 29.78 -13.53
CA ALA A 147 17.96 29.30 -14.30
C ALA A 147 18.34 30.48 -15.20
N GLY A 148 19.57 30.97 -15.10
CA GLY A 148 19.98 32.21 -15.75
C GLY A 148 19.39 32.28 -17.15
N SER A 149 18.99 33.47 -17.59
CA SER A 149 18.38 33.81 -18.88
C SER A 149 19.06 33.23 -20.14
N ASN A 150 20.12 32.47 -19.95
CA ASN A 150 20.95 31.88 -20.93
C ASN A 150 20.38 30.49 -21.14
N ALA A 151 19.60 30.32 -22.21
CA ALA A 151 19.10 29.04 -22.69
C ALA A 151 20.24 28.16 -23.23
N GLU A 152 21.38 28.18 -22.54
CA GLU A 152 22.63 27.54 -22.87
C GLU A 152 22.52 26.03 -22.77
N LEU A 153 22.86 25.38 -23.86
CA LEU A 153 22.79 23.93 -23.95
C LEU A 153 23.85 23.27 -23.04
N GLY A 154 23.57 22.04 -22.60
CA GLY A 154 24.55 21.15 -22.01
C GLY A 154 25.69 20.82 -22.97
N ALA A 155 26.73 20.14 -22.49
CA ALA A 155 27.76 19.63 -23.40
C ALA A 155 27.12 18.69 -24.44
N TRP A 156 27.56 18.79 -25.69
CA TRP A 156 27.12 17.88 -26.75
C TRP A 156 27.70 16.48 -26.50
N VAL A 157 26.84 15.48 -26.57
CA VAL A 157 27.20 14.07 -26.43
C VAL A 157 26.98 13.38 -27.76
N THR A 158 27.93 12.54 -28.15
CA THR A 158 27.76 11.52 -29.19
C THR A 158 27.48 10.20 -28.50
N SER A 159 26.30 9.62 -28.71
CA SER A 159 26.06 8.24 -28.26
C SER A 159 26.96 7.30 -29.09
N GLY A 160 27.41 6.20 -28.48
CA GLY A 160 28.19 5.18 -29.18
C GLY A 160 27.45 4.52 -30.36
N ALA A 161 26.12 4.67 -30.44
CA ALA A 161 25.31 4.16 -31.54
C ALA A 161 25.12 5.23 -32.63
N SER A 162 26.00 5.26 -33.63
CA SER A 162 25.79 6.08 -34.84
C SER A 162 24.63 5.52 -35.68
N LEU A 163 24.08 6.33 -36.59
CA LEU A 163 23.18 5.83 -37.63
C LEU A 163 23.85 4.66 -38.39
N PRO A 164 23.09 3.64 -38.83
CA PRO A 164 23.68 2.48 -39.52
C PRO A 164 24.41 2.83 -40.83
N ALA A 165 24.04 3.96 -41.45
CA ALA A 165 24.72 4.54 -42.60
C ALA A 165 24.69 6.07 -42.53
N VAL A 166 25.55 6.73 -43.30
CA VAL A 166 25.57 8.21 -43.39
C VAL A 166 24.24 8.72 -43.97
N ARG A 167 23.76 9.88 -43.51
CA ARG A 167 22.50 10.44 -43.99
C ARG A 167 22.56 11.96 -44.05
N SER A 168 22.60 12.53 -45.25
CA SER A 168 22.37 13.96 -45.49
C SER A 168 21.04 14.20 -46.20
N TYR A 169 20.42 15.37 -46.00
CA TYR A 169 19.11 15.72 -46.55
C TYR A 169 17.97 14.75 -46.17
N ALA A 170 18.17 13.98 -45.10
CA ALA A 170 17.16 13.18 -44.43
C ALA A 170 16.48 14.01 -43.35
N GLN A 171 15.28 13.58 -42.96
CA GLN A 171 14.48 14.27 -41.95
C GLN A 171 14.29 13.42 -40.71
N ALA A 172 14.54 14.03 -39.56
CA ALA A 172 14.34 13.42 -38.27
C ALA A 172 12.94 13.74 -37.73
N ALA A 173 12.35 12.78 -37.03
CA ALA A 173 11.09 12.97 -36.33
C ALA A 173 11.14 12.28 -34.96
N VAL A 174 10.34 12.77 -34.01
CA VAL A 174 10.21 12.17 -32.67
C VAL A 174 8.75 12.01 -32.35
N THR A 175 8.39 10.84 -31.83
CA THR A 175 7.05 10.55 -31.33
C THR A 175 7.01 9.24 -30.56
N ASN A 176 6.08 9.12 -29.61
CA ASN A 176 5.87 7.92 -28.79
C ASN A 176 7.16 7.38 -28.11
N GLY A 177 8.12 8.24 -27.80
CA GLY A 177 9.40 7.84 -27.19
C GLY A 177 10.40 7.22 -28.19
N TYR A 178 10.18 7.38 -29.49
CA TYR A 178 11.10 6.93 -30.54
C TYR A 178 11.59 8.10 -31.38
N LEU A 179 12.84 7.97 -31.83
CA LEU A 179 13.51 8.85 -32.78
C LEU A 179 13.51 8.16 -34.14
N TYR A 180 13.16 8.90 -35.19
CA TYR A 180 13.11 8.42 -36.57
C TYR A 180 14.06 9.24 -37.45
N MET A 181 14.64 8.60 -38.46
CA MET A 181 15.38 9.24 -39.54
C MET A 181 14.87 8.70 -40.88
N VAL A 182 14.23 9.57 -41.66
CA VAL A 182 13.47 9.21 -42.86
C VAL A 182 14.24 9.64 -44.11
N GLY A 183 14.46 8.70 -45.02
CA GLY A 183 15.03 8.92 -46.34
C GLY A 183 16.47 9.46 -46.33
N GLY A 184 16.74 10.43 -47.20
CA GLY A 184 18.02 11.13 -47.36
C GLY A 184 19.00 10.45 -48.30
N ASN A 185 20.26 10.88 -48.22
CA ASN A 185 21.33 10.54 -49.14
C ASN A 185 22.51 9.85 -48.42
N ASP A 186 22.94 8.72 -48.98
CA ASP A 186 24.19 8.02 -48.64
C ASP A 186 25.08 7.75 -49.86
N GLY A 187 24.86 8.51 -50.94
CA GLY A 187 25.40 8.28 -52.29
C GLY A 187 24.28 8.11 -53.33
N SER A 188 23.06 7.81 -52.86
CA SER A 188 21.82 7.82 -53.64
C SER A 188 20.64 8.22 -52.76
N ALA A 189 19.53 8.66 -53.38
CA ALA A 189 18.30 8.94 -52.65
C ALA A 189 17.71 7.64 -52.07
N ASN A 190 17.45 7.62 -50.76
CA ASN A 190 17.21 6.40 -50.01
C ASN A 190 15.75 6.27 -49.55
N THR A 191 15.22 5.05 -49.51
CA THR A 191 13.87 4.73 -49.01
C THR A 191 13.85 4.40 -47.52
N THR A 192 15.00 4.14 -46.91
CA THR A 192 15.08 3.57 -45.56
C THR A 192 14.56 4.55 -44.51
N VAL A 193 13.79 4.00 -43.56
CA VAL A 193 13.45 4.69 -42.31
C VAL A 193 14.15 3.97 -41.17
N TYR A 194 15.05 4.68 -40.50
CA TYR A 194 15.65 4.21 -39.25
C TYR A 194 14.82 4.69 -38.07
N TYR A 195 14.70 3.86 -37.04
CA TYR A 195 14.12 4.25 -35.77
C TYR A 195 14.91 3.70 -34.58
N SER A 196 14.88 4.40 -33.46
CA SER A 196 15.48 3.98 -32.21
C SER A 196 14.66 4.45 -31.01
N ARG A 197 14.60 3.62 -29.96
CA ARG A 197 13.92 3.95 -28.71
C ARG A 197 14.76 4.94 -27.90
N LEU A 198 14.13 6.01 -27.43
CA LEU A 198 14.74 6.99 -26.54
C LEU A 198 14.68 6.51 -25.08
N ASN A 199 15.76 6.76 -24.35
CA ASN A 199 15.86 6.53 -22.91
C ASN A 199 15.58 7.83 -22.14
N SER A 200 15.33 7.71 -20.84
CA SER A 200 15.01 8.84 -19.96
C SER A 200 16.18 9.82 -19.79
N ASP A 201 17.41 9.33 -19.91
CA ASP A 201 18.64 10.11 -19.83
C ASP A 201 19.05 10.77 -21.16
N GLY A 202 18.16 10.73 -22.15
CA GLY A 202 18.39 11.29 -23.48
C GLY A 202 19.27 10.44 -24.39
N SER A 203 19.87 9.35 -23.88
CA SER A 203 20.48 8.34 -24.74
C SER A 203 19.40 7.61 -25.55
N TYR A 204 19.82 6.80 -26.51
CA TYR A 204 18.93 6.05 -27.38
C TYR A 204 19.55 4.69 -27.70
N ASN A 205 18.70 3.72 -28.02
CA ASN A 205 19.11 2.34 -28.29
C ASN A 205 19.75 2.18 -29.67
N SER A 206 20.18 0.96 -30.01
CA SER A 206 20.62 0.64 -31.37
C SER A 206 19.53 0.92 -32.40
N TRP A 207 19.92 1.53 -33.51
CA TRP A 207 19.04 1.83 -34.63
C TRP A 207 18.55 0.55 -35.31
N SER A 208 17.27 0.51 -35.64
CA SER A 208 16.62 -0.53 -36.44
C SER A 208 15.95 0.08 -37.66
N THR A 209 15.61 -0.72 -38.66
CA THR A 209 14.81 -0.29 -39.82
C THR A 209 13.35 -0.62 -39.62
N THR A 210 12.47 0.22 -40.18
CA THR A 210 11.04 -0.07 -40.31
C THR A 210 10.59 0.11 -41.76
N THR A 211 9.28 0.12 -42.04
CA THR A 211 8.75 0.21 -43.39
C THR A 211 9.28 1.44 -44.13
N GLY A 212 10.03 1.19 -45.21
CA GLY A 212 10.66 2.23 -46.03
C GLY A 212 9.67 3.00 -46.89
N LEU A 213 10.06 4.21 -47.28
CA LEU A 213 9.32 5.07 -48.21
C LEU A 213 9.06 4.34 -49.54
N PRO A 214 7.93 4.62 -50.22
CA PRO A 214 7.65 4.06 -51.54
C PRO A 214 8.66 4.46 -52.62
N THR A 215 9.35 5.58 -52.44
CA THR A 215 10.36 6.12 -53.36
C THR A 215 11.49 6.73 -52.55
N GLY A 216 12.73 6.63 -53.05
CA GLY A 216 13.88 7.24 -52.37
C GLY A 216 13.80 8.75 -52.47
N LEU A 217 13.80 9.44 -51.33
CA LEU A 217 13.59 10.89 -51.26
C LEU A 217 14.73 11.59 -50.51
N VAL A 218 15.21 12.69 -51.08
CA VAL A 218 16.07 13.71 -50.46
C VAL A 218 15.32 15.04 -50.46
N GLU A 219 15.72 15.98 -49.60
CA GLU A 219 15.17 17.35 -49.56
C GLU A 219 13.64 17.43 -49.37
N HIS A 220 13.03 16.32 -48.96
CA HIS A 220 11.67 16.22 -48.46
C HIS A 220 11.60 16.75 -47.03
N THR A 221 10.39 16.96 -46.53
CA THR A 221 10.14 17.28 -45.11
C THR A 221 9.37 16.16 -44.44
N THR A 222 9.64 15.93 -43.16
CA THR A 222 8.89 14.97 -42.34
C THR A 222 8.27 15.68 -41.15
N VAL A 223 6.97 15.43 -40.91
CA VAL A 223 6.23 15.94 -39.74
C VAL A 223 5.43 14.82 -39.09
N VAL A 224 5.05 14.99 -37.83
CA VAL A 224 4.27 14.00 -37.07
C VAL A 224 3.07 14.67 -36.41
N ASN A 225 1.91 14.00 -36.47
CA ASN A 225 0.72 14.42 -35.76
C ASN A 225 -0.23 13.24 -35.51
N ASN A 226 -0.82 13.20 -34.32
CA ASN A 226 -1.86 12.22 -33.93
C ASN A 226 -1.48 10.75 -34.19
N GLY A 227 -0.22 10.37 -33.96
CA GLY A 227 0.26 8.99 -34.17
C GLY A 227 0.53 8.62 -35.63
N TYR A 228 0.60 9.61 -36.52
CA TYR A 228 0.99 9.43 -37.92
C TYR A 228 2.21 10.27 -38.26
N ILE A 229 3.09 9.73 -39.10
CA ILE A 229 4.24 10.41 -39.69
C ILE A 229 3.98 10.67 -41.16
N TYR A 230 4.39 11.84 -41.65
CA TYR A 230 4.12 12.32 -42.99
C TYR A 230 5.44 12.66 -43.68
N ALA A 231 5.62 12.28 -44.94
CA ALA A 231 6.74 12.67 -45.78
C ALA A 231 6.20 13.43 -47.01
N LEU A 232 6.61 14.69 -47.16
CA LEU A 232 6.04 15.63 -48.12
C LEU A 232 7.11 16.08 -49.12
N GLY A 233 6.76 15.99 -50.41
CA GLY A 233 7.59 16.42 -51.53
C GLY A 233 8.97 15.78 -51.57
N GLY A 234 9.97 16.59 -51.92
CA GLY A 234 11.37 16.19 -52.11
C GLY A 234 11.70 15.84 -53.55
N ASP A 235 12.88 15.27 -53.74
CA ASP A 235 13.37 14.80 -55.03
C ASP A 235 14.23 13.54 -54.88
N ASN A 236 14.70 13.00 -56.00
CA ASN A 236 15.64 11.88 -56.03
C ASN A 236 16.88 12.18 -56.88
N TRP A 237 17.27 13.46 -56.97
CA TRP A 237 18.29 14.00 -57.88
C TRP A 237 17.96 13.96 -59.38
N SER A 238 16.93 13.23 -59.81
CA SER A 238 16.52 13.12 -61.22
C SER A 238 15.14 13.72 -61.49
N SER A 239 14.26 13.70 -60.49
CA SER A 239 12.87 14.16 -60.57
C SER A 239 12.46 14.77 -59.24
N TYR A 240 11.67 15.83 -59.31
CA TYR A 240 11.03 16.44 -58.15
C TYR A 240 9.63 15.85 -57.96
N TYR A 241 9.17 15.76 -56.71
CA TYR A 241 7.91 15.12 -56.38
C TYR A 241 6.95 16.10 -55.69
N SER A 242 5.66 15.93 -55.98
CA SER A 242 4.53 16.57 -55.28
C SER A 242 3.86 15.61 -54.27
N THR A 243 4.48 14.46 -53.99
CA THR A 243 3.86 13.39 -53.22
C THR A 243 3.68 13.77 -51.75
N ALA A 244 2.55 13.35 -51.17
CA ALA A 244 2.29 13.46 -49.73
C ALA A 244 2.02 12.05 -49.20
N TYR A 245 3.02 11.45 -48.56
CA TYR A 245 2.91 10.13 -47.94
C TYR A 245 2.59 10.27 -46.46
N PHE A 246 1.80 9.34 -45.92
CA PHE A 246 1.61 9.21 -44.47
C PHE A 246 1.59 7.74 -44.05
N ALA A 247 2.02 7.46 -42.82
CA ALA A 247 2.02 6.12 -42.24
C ALA A 247 1.64 6.18 -40.77
N LYS A 248 0.89 5.17 -40.31
CA LYS A 248 0.55 5.01 -38.89
C LYS A 248 1.76 4.51 -38.11
N ILE A 249 1.94 5.02 -36.91
CA ILE A 249 3.00 4.61 -35.98
C ILE A 249 2.40 3.68 -34.94
N ASN A 250 2.98 2.49 -34.81
CA ASN A 250 2.58 1.49 -33.84
C ASN A 250 3.14 1.82 -32.45
N SER A 251 2.58 1.19 -31.42
CA SER A 251 2.99 1.42 -30.02
C SER A 251 4.43 1.01 -29.72
N ASP A 252 4.98 0.08 -30.49
CA ASP A 252 6.37 -0.41 -30.38
C ASP A 252 7.37 0.42 -31.19
N GLY A 253 6.92 1.51 -31.82
CA GLY A 253 7.73 2.39 -32.65
C GLY A 253 7.87 1.94 -34.11
N THR A 254 7.41 0.75 -34.49
CA THR A 254 7.36 0.35 -35.89
C THR A 254 6.31 1.16 -36.66
N MET A 255 6.44 1.21 -37.99
CA MET A 255 5.50 1.92 -38.86
C MET A 255 4.66 0.94 -39.68
N GLY A 256 3.41 1.31 -39.94
CA GLY A 256 2.59 0.68 -40.97
C GLY A 256 3.04 1.07 -42.39
N SER A 257 2.34 0.56 -43.40
CA SER A 257 2.61 0.90 -44.80
C SER A 257 2.35 2.37 -45.10
N TRP A 258 3.28 2.99 -45.84
CA TRP A 258 3.10 4.33 -46.38
C TRP A 258 1.94 4.34 -47.38
N THR A 259 1.05 5.31 -47.21
CA THR A 259 -0.13 5.52 -48.04
C THR A 259 -0.03 6.89 -48.72
N ASN A 260 -0.44 6.97 -49.99
CA ASN A 260 -0.58 8.24 -50.68
C ASN A 260 -1.77 9.03 -50.13
N SER A 261 -1.56 10.31 -49.90
CA SER A 261 -2.63 11.27 -49.60
C SER A 261 -2.84 12.22 -50.77
N THR A 262 -3.63 13.28 -50.57
CA THR A 262 -3.79 14.32 -51.59
C THR A 262 -2.43 14.95 -51.91
N ILE A 263 -2.02 14.87 -53.18
CA ILE A 263 -0.74 15.41 -53.65
C ILE A 263 -0.71 16.94 -53.56
N LEU A 264 0.49 17.50 -53.41
CA LEU A 264 0.73 18.94 -53.44
C LEU A 264 0.33 19.54 -54.80
N PRO A 265 -0.07 20.82 -54.86
CA PRO A 265 -0.47 21.47 -56.11
C PRO A 265 0.62 21.50 -57.19
N ASP A 266 1.89 21.45 -56.78
CA ASP A 266 3.08 21.43 -57.63
C ASP A 266 4.19 20.57 -57.02
N GLU A 267 5.24 20.31 -57.80
CA GLU A 267 6.47 19.69 -57.31
C GLU A 267 7.10 20.56 -56.23
N ARG A 268 7.70 19.96 -55.20
CA ARG A 268 8.12 20.72 -54.03
C ARG A 268 9.31 20.08 -53.30
N SER A 269 10.51 20.61 -53.48
CA SER A 269 11.69 20.23 -52.69
C SER A 269 12.25 21.43 -51.91
N ARG A 270 13.17 21.18 -50.96
CA ARG A 270 13.89 22.24 -50.18
C ARG A 270 12.98 23.19 -49.41
N HIS A 271 11.72 22.80 -49.24
CA HIS A 271 10.70 23.51 -48.50
C HIS A 271 10.83 23.21 -47.01
N SER A 272 10.04 23.90 -46.21
CA SER A 272 9.85 23.55 -44.81
C SER A 272 8.39 23.21 -44.54
N SER A 273 8.15 22.19 -43.70
CA SER A 273 6.80 21.81 -43.29
C SER A 273 6.64 21.85 -41.79
N ILE A 274 5.46 22.31 -41.35
CA ILE A 274 5.08 22.41 -39.94
C ILE A 274 3.65 21.91 -39.73
N ILE A 275 3.33 21.53 -38.49
CA ILE A 275 1.97 21.22 -38.09
C ILE A 275 1.54 22.18 -36.99
N ALA A 276 0.35 22.76 -37.15
CA ALA A 276 -0.26 23.62 -36.16
C ALA A 276 -1.78 23.63 -36.31
N ASN A 277 -2.51 23.71 -35.19
CA ASN A 277 -3.98 23.82 -35.16
C ASN A 277 -4.71 22.72 -35.95
N GLY A 278 -4.13 21.52 -36.08
CA GLY A 278 -4.71 20.42 -36.87
C GLY A 278 -4.53 20.54 -38.38
N TYR A 279 -3.68 21.46 -38.84
CA TYR A 279 -3.30 21.63 -40.24
C TYR A 279 -1.83 21.31 -40.43
N VAL A 280 -1.49 20.80 -41.61
CA VAL A 280 -0.12 20.70 -42.12
C VAL A 280 0.13 21.82 -43.11
N TYR A 281 1.32 22.40 -43.08
CA TYR A 281 1.72 23.52 -43.91
C TYR A 281 3.01 23.18 -44.65
N VAL A 282 3.12 23.60 -45.91
CA VAL A 282 4.30 23.49 -46.76
C VAL A 282 4.67 24.90 -47.20
N ILE A 283 5.84 25.38 -46.76
CA ILE A 283 6.24 26.79 -46.81
C ILE A 283 7.45 26.92 -47.74
N GLY A 284 7.32 27.75 -48.78
CA GLY A 284 8.38 28.05 -49.74
C GLY A 284 8.89 26.81 -50.49
N GLY A 285 10.18 26.79 -50.81
CA GLY A 285 10.88 25.71 -51.51
C GLY A 285 11.14 26.00 -52.98
N TYR A 286 11.49 24.94 -53.71
CA TYR A 286 11.73 24.94 -55.15
C TYR A 286 10.63 24.14 -55.86
N ASP A 287 10.06 24.66 -56.94
CA ASP A 287 8.92 24.03 -57.66
C ASP A 287 9.31 23.16 -58.86
N GLY A 288 10.59 22.81 -58.97
CA GLY A 288 11.17 22.19 -60.16
C GLY A 288 11.75 23.19 -61.16
N SER A 289 11.33 24.47 -61.11
CA SER A 289 11.78 25.54 -62.00
C SER A 289 12.40 26.74 -61.27
N ILE A 290 11.75 27.24 -60.22
CA ILE A 290 12.16 28.43 -59.46
C ILE A 290 11.97 28.24 -57.96
N VAL A 291 12.66 29.07 -57.18
CA VAL A 291 12.37 29.24 -55.74
C VAL A 291 11.08 30.04 -55.61
N VAL A 292 10.17 29.63 -54.72
CA VAL A 292 8.81 30.20 -54.64
C VAL A 292 8.50 30.85 -53.30
N THR A 293 7.44 31.66 -53.28
CA THR A 293 6.84 32.28 -52.08
C THR A 293 5.62 31.54 -51.55
N THR A 294 5.15 30.51 -52.24
CA THR A 294 3.86 29.86 -51.94
C THR A 294 3.88 29.18 -50.58
N VAL A 295 2.76 29.31 -49.87
CA VAL A 295 2.50 28.58 -48.63
C VAL A 295 1.22 27.79 -48.82
N TYR A 296 1.36 26.46 -48.80
CA TYR A 296 0.23 25.55 -48.85
C TYR A 296 -0.15 25.10 -47.46
N TYR A 297 -1.43 24.88 -47.22
CA TYR A 297 -1.93 24.26 -46.01
C TYR A 297 -3.08 23.30 -46.31
N ALA A 298 -3.20 22.24 -45.51
CA ALA A 298 -4.25 21.25 -45.62
C ALA A 298 -4.67 20.76 -44.24
N ARG A 299 -5.96 20.47 -44.06
CA ARG A 299 -6.48 19.94 -42.80
C ARG A 299 -6.08 18.46 -42.65
N LEU A 300 -5.67 18.07 -41.45
CA LEU A 300 -5.39 16.67 -41.13
C LEU A 300 -6.65 15.99 -40.61
N ALA A 301 -7.01 14.86 -41.21
CA ALA A 301 -8.14 14.04 -40.76
C ALA A 301 -7.74 13.12 -39.59
N SER A 302 -8.72 12.63 -38.84
CA SER A 302 -8.50 11.74 -37.68
C SER A 302 -7.89 10.37 -38.05
N ASN A 303 -8.08 9.93 -39.30
CA ASN A 303 -7.47 8.72 -39.86
C ASN A 303 -6.05 8.94 -40.39
N GLY A 304 -5.50 10.15 -40.24
CA GLY A 304 -4.16 10.52 -40.70
C GLY A 304 -4.07 10.99 -42.16
N SER A 305 -5.14 10.98 -42.95
CA SER A 305 -5.05 11.50 -44.33
C SER A 305 -4.95 13.04 -44.34
N VAL A 306 -4.15 13.57 -45.26
CA VAL A 306 -4.07 14.99 -45.61
C VAL A 306 -5.23 15.35 -46.54
N GLY A 307 -5.98 16.40 -46.21
CA GLY A 307 -7.07 16.92 -47.04
C GLY A 307 -6.60 17.71 -48.27
N SER A 308 -7.53 18.43 -48.90
CA SER A 308 -7.21 19.29 -50.03
C SER A 308 -6.27 20.44 -49.65
N TRP A 309 -5.23 20.64 -50.44
CA TRP A 309 -4.29 21.74 -50.29
C TRP A 309 -4.90 23.06 -50.75
N ASN A 310 -4.71 24.09 -49.94
CA ASN A 310 -5.09 25.46 -50.23
C ASN A 310 -3.87 26.37 -50.11
N THR A 311 -3.86 27.47 -50.85
CA THR A 311 -2.83 28.51 -50.71
C THR A 311 -3.27 29.56 -49.69
N THR A 312 -2.35 29.98 -48.83
CA THR A 312 -2.56 31.08 -47.88
C THR A 312 -1.58 32.23 -48.19
N THR A 313 -1.55 33.27 -47.34
CA THR A 313 -0.62 34.41 -47.43
C THR A 313 0.79 34.00 -47.83
N LEU A 314 1.22 34.47 -49.01
CA LEU A 314 2.53 34.19 -49.60
C LEU A 314 3.66 34.82 -48.79
N LEU A 315 4.84 34.18 -48.79
CA LEU A 315 6.04 34.77 -48.23
C LEU A 315 6.39 36.09 -48.92
N PRO A 316 6.97 37.08 -48.21
CA PRO A 316 7.36 38.36 -48.82
C PRO A 316 8.39 38.23 -49.95
N LEU A 317 9.30 37.26 -49.83
CA LEU A 317 10.32 36.92 -50.84
C LEU A 317 10.44 35.40 -50.97
N PRO A 318 10.82 34.88 -52.16
CA PRO A 318 11.02 33.45 -52.36
C PRO A 318 12.00 32.87 -51.34
N ARG A 319 11.82 31.60 -50.97
CA ARG A 319 12.71 30.99 -50.00
C ARG A 319 12.80 29.47 -50.10
N ASP A 320 14.00 28.92 -50.29
CA ASP A 320 14.31 27.50 -50.14
C ASP A 320 15.46 27.28 -49.13
N TYR A 321 15.71 26.03 -48.75
CA TYR A 321 16.74 25.64 -47.76
C TYR A 321 16.67 26.40 -46.42
N HIS A 322 15.49 26.91 -46.09
CA HIS A 322 15.16 27.55 -44.83
C HIS A 322 14.52 26.53 -43.90
N THR A 323 14.36 26.92 -42.65
CA THR A 323 13.59 26.14 -41.68
C THR A 323 12.41 26.95 -41.18
N SER A 324 11.35 26.24 -40.79
CA SER A 324 10.19 26.83 -40.15
C SER A 324 9.89 26.16 -38.83
N VAL A 325 9.46 26.94 -37.85
CA VAL A 325 9.09 26.46 -36.51
C VAL A 325 7.80 27.14 -36.04
N VAL A 326 7.08 26.50 -35.13
CA VAL A 326 5.84 27.04 -34.55
C VAL A 326 6.02 27.21 -33.05
N ALA A 327 5.64 28.38 -32.54
CA ALA A 327 5.66 28.67 -31.11
C ALA A 327 4.63 29.75 -30.76
N ASN A 328 3.94 29.58 -29.64
CA ASN A 328 3.03 30.59 -29.09
C ASN A 328 1.97 31.10 -30.08
N GLY A 329 1.48 30.25 -30.99
CA GLY A 329 0.51 30.62 -32.02
C GLY A 329 1.08 31.34 -33.24
N TYR A 330 2.41 31.44 -33.36
CA TYR A 330 3.11 32.03 -34.50
C TYR A 330 3.92 30.98 -35.24
N VAL A 331 4.01 31.12 -36.56
CA VAL A 331 4.96 30.43 -37.42
C VAL A 331 6.14 31.36 -37.70
N TYR A 332 7.35 30.80 -37.72
CA TYR A 332 8.61 31.51 -37.99
C TYR A 332 9.30 30.85 -39.18
N VAL A 333 9.85 31.65 -40.09
CA VAL A 333 10.60 31.23 -41.28
C VAL A 333 11.99 31.84 -41.19
N ILE A 334 13.02 30.99 -41.07
CA ILE A 334 14.34 31.39 -40.58
C ILE A 334 15.40 31.15 -41.66
N GLY A 335 16.14 32.20 -42.02
CA GLY A 335 17.28 32.12 -42.95
C GLY A 335 16.91 31.55 -44.32
N GLY A 336 17.85 30.81 -44.94
CA GLY A 336 17.64 30.13 -46.23
C GLY A 336 18.27 30.86 -47.42
N TYR A 337 17.82 30.50 -48.62
CA TYR A 337 18.25 31.07 -49.89
C TYR A 337 17.05 31.66 -50.63
N ASP A 338 17.18 32.88 -51.17
CA ASP A 338 16.07 33.63 -51.76
C ASP A 338 15.94 33.47 -53.29
N GLY A 339 16.65 32.50 -53.86
CA GLY A 339 16.80 32.34 -55.31
C GLY A 339 18.02 33.07 -55.89
N SER A 340 18.68 33.95 -55.11
CA SER A 340 19.90 34.66 -55.53
C SER A 340 21.03 34.54 -54.50
N SER A 341 20.74 34.71 -53.21
CA SER A 341 21.74 34.72 -52.13
C SER A 341 21.19 34.08 -50.86
N SER A 342 22.10 33.67 -49.95
CA SER A 342 21.68 33.28 -48.60
C SER A 342 21.20 34.51 -47.83
N VAL A 343 20.19 34.35 -46.98
CA VAL A 343 19.57 35.45 -46.23
C VAL A 343 19.63 35.23 -44.72
N SER A 344 19.70 36.31 -43.94
CA SER A 344 19.62 36.29 -42.47
C SER A 344 18.25 36.67 -41.92
N SER A 345 17.32 37.08 -42.79
CA SER A 345 16.00 37.55 -42.40
C SER A 345 15.16 36.43 -41.76
N VAL A 346 14.40 36.80 -40.73
CA VAL A 346 13.43 35.92 -40.06
C VAL A 346 12.04 36.52 -40.23
N TYR A 347 11.15 35.78 -40.88
CA TYR A 347 9.73 36.15 -40.95
C TYR A 347 8.94 35.45 -39.86
N TYR A 348 7.90 36.10 -39.35
CA TYR A 348 6.92 35.48 -38.48
C TYR A 348 5.51 35.96 -38.80
N ALA A 349 4.52 35.09 -38.57
CA ALA A 349 3.11 35.40 -38.78
C ALA A 349 2.25 34.64 -37.77
N ALA A 350 1.11 35.21 -37.39
CA ALA A 350 0.12 34.52 -36.56
C ALA A 350 -0.55 33.39 -37.36
N LEU A 351 -0.82 32.27 -36.68
CA LEU A 351 -1.59 31.15 -37.21
C LEU A 351 -3.04 31.28 -36.78
N ASN A 352 -3.94 31.43 -37.73
CA ASN A 352 -5.37 31.56 -37.45
C ASN A 352 -5.99 30.18 -37.15
N SER A 353 -7.15 30.17 -36.50
CA SER A 353 -7.87 28.94 -36.14
C SER A 353 -8.43 28.18 -37.33
N ASP A 354 -8.63 28.85 -38.47
CA ASP A 354 -9.10 28.27 -39.73
C ASP A 354 -7.97 27.66 -40.59
N GLY A 355 -6.73 27.70 -40.07
CA GLY A 355 -5.54 27.20 -40.76
C GLY A 355 -4.89 28.21 -41.69
N THR A 356 -5.43 29.42 -41.86
CA THR A 356 -4.75 30.46 -42.65
C THR A 356 -3.58 31.06 -41.87
N VAL A 357 -2.54 31.48 -42.59
CA VAL A 357 -1.40 32.23 -42.07
C VAL A 357 -1.68 33.72 -42.23
N GLY A 358 -1.52 34.48 -41.14
CA GLY A 358 -1.67 35.94 -41.15
C GLY A 358 -0.59 36.66 -41.97
N THR A 359 -0.54 37.99 -41.86
CA THR A 359 0.48 38.79 -42.55
C THR A 359 1.88 38.51 -42.00
N TRP A 360 2.82 38.24 -42.91
CA TRP A 360 4.24 38.06 -42.58
C TRP A 360 4.88 39.37 -42.14
N ASN A 361 5.55 39.33 -40.99
CA ASN A 361 6.34 40.42 -40.42
C ASN A 361 7.79 40.00 -40.26
N THR A 362 8.72 40.95 -40.20
CA THR A 362 10.12 40.69 -39.87
C THR A 362 10.37 40.82 -38.38
N THR A 363 11.25 39.99 -37.83
CA THR A 363 11.79 40.12 -36.48
C THR A 363 13.32 40.19 -36.52
N THR A 364 13.97 40.26 -35.36
CA THR A 364 15.44 40.24 -35.21
C THR A 364 16.10 39.21 -36.12
N ILE A 365 16.96 39.70 -37.01
CA ILE A 365 17.64 38.90 -38.04
C ILE A 365 18.74 38.03 -37.42
N LEU A 366 19.07 36.91 -38.10
CA LEU A 366 20.20 36.07 -37.74
C LEU A 366 21.52 36.86 -37.81
N PRO A 367 22.52 36.55 -36.95
CA PRO A 367 23.82 37.22 -36.99
C PRO A 367 24.60 37.02 -38.30
N LYS A 368 24.28 35.96 -39.05
CA LYS A 368 24.89 35.63 -40.34
C LYS A 368 23.82 35.06 -41.27
N ALA A 369 23.96 35.32 -42.57
CA ALA A 369 23.13 34.73 -43.61
C ALA A 369 23.65 33.34 -44.00
N PHE A 370 22.85 32.30 -43.82
CA PHE A 370 23.19 30.91 -44.14
C PHE A 370 21.93 30.09 -44.50
N TYR A 371 22.15 28.97 -45.18
CA TYR A 371 21.11 28.08 -45.69
C TYR A 371 21.49 26.62 -45.40
N ILE A 372 20.56 25.68 -45.61
CA ILE A 372 20.71 24.24 -45.32
C ILE A 372 21.04 23.97 -43.83
N HIS A 373 20.53 24.82 -42.94
CA HIS A 373 20.59 24.63 -41.50
C HIS A 373 19.36 23.86 -41.01
N THR A 374 19.35 23.50 -39.74
CA THR A 374 18.16 22.96 -39.06
C THR A 374 17.79 23.83 -37.87
N SER A 375 16.52 23.86 -37.47
CA SER A 375 16.07 24.63 -36.30
C SER A 375 15.01 23.89 -35.50
N THR A 376 14.91 24.21 -34.21
CA THR A 376 13.85 23.69 -33.34
C THR A 376 13.40 24.74 -32.33
N VAL A 377 12.26 24.51 -31.70
CA VAL A 377 11.74 25.35 -30.61
C VAL A 377 11.57 24.51 -29.37
N THR A 378 12.02 25.04 -28.24
CA THR A 378 11.80 24.45 -26.92
C THR A 378 12.02 25.48 -25.83
N ASN A 379 11.34 25.31 -24.70
CA ASN A 379 11.44 26.17 -23.51
C ASN A 379 11.29 27.69 -23.79
N GLY A 380 10.51 28.06 -24.82
CA GLY A 380 10.30 29.46 -25.20
C GLY A 380 11.46 30.09 -26.00
N TYR A 381 12.37 29.28 -26.53
CA TYR A 381 13.48 29.72 -27.38
C TYR A 381 13.44 29.01 -28.74
N VAL A 382 13.84 29.73 -29.78
CA VAL A 382 14.20 29.16 -31.07
C VAL A 382 15.69 28.84 -31.05
N TYR A 383 16.08 27.67 -31.54
CA TYR A 383 17.45 27.26 -31.73
C TYR A 383 17.72 26.94 -33.20
N VAL A 384 18.87 27.37 -33.72
CA VAL A 384 19.31 27.20 -35.11
C VAL A 384 20.70 26.57 -35.13
N PHE A 385 20.86 25.47 -35.83
CA PHE A 385 22.04 24.61 -35.79
C PHE A 385 22.71 24.50 -37.16
N GLY A 386 24.01 24.77 -37.20
CA GLY A 386 24.84 24.57 -38.38
C GLY A 386 24.41 25.43 -39.56
N GLY A 387 24.54 24.88 -40.76
CA GLY A 387 24.27 25.54 -42.04
C GLY A 387 25.52 25.73 -42.88
N TYR A 388 25.35 26.38 -44.04
CA TYR A 388 26.41 26.56 -45.03
C TYR A 388 26.51 28.01 -45.49
N THR A 389 27.74 28.53 -45.59
CA THR A 389 28.07 29.86 -46.14
C THR A 389 29.24 29.81 -47.12
N GLY A 390 29.41 28.71 -47.85
CA GLY A 390 30.64 28.37 -48.57
C GLY A 390 31.55 27.40 -47.81
N SER A 391 31.29 27.22 -46.51
CA SER A 391 31.83 26.17 -45.65
C SER A 391 30.76 25.76 -44.64
N SER A 392 30.82 24.53 -44.13
CA SER A 392 29.92 24.06 -43.07
C SER A 392 30.15 24.83 -41.76
N LEU A 393 29.09 24.97 -40.95
CA LEU A 393 29.12 25.74 -39.70
C LEU A 393 28.96 24.86 -38.45
N THR A 394 29.64 25.21 -37.37
CA THR A 394 29.44 24.63 -36.02
C THR A 394 28.49 25.45 -35.15
N SER A 395 28.11 26.65 -35.60
CA SER A 395 27.37 27.62 -34.79
C SER A 395 26.00 27.09 -34.37
N VAL A 396 25.66 27.33 -33.11
CA VAL A 396 24.31 27.11 -32.57
C VAL A 396 23.82 28.45 -32.03
N TYR A 397 22.84 29.03 -32.72
CA TYR A 397 22.21 30.28 -32.31
C TYR A 397 20.92 30.00 -31.56
N TYR A 398 20.61 30.82 -30.56
CA TYR A 398 19.31 30.80 -29.89
C TYR A 398 18.77 32.21 -29.66
N ALA A 399 17.44 32.35 -29.71
CA ALA A 399 16.75 33.61 -29.43
C ALA A 399 15.45 33.35 -28.66
N LYS A 400 15.16 34.23 -27.69
CA LYS A 400 13.93 34.14 -26.88
C LYS A 400 12.73 34.55 -27.72
N ILE A 401 11.62 33.85 -27.49
CA ILE A 401 10.33 34.14 -28.12
C ILE A 401 9.52 35.01 -27.17
N ASN A 402 9.20 36.24 -27.60
CA ASN A 402 8.37 37.15 -26.84
C ASN A 402 6.88 36.80 -26.98
N ARG A 403 6.07 37.30 -26.05
CA ARG A 403 4.62 37.05 -26.01
C ARG A 403 3.87 37.55 -27.26
N ASN A 404 4.38 38.61 -27.88
CA ASN A 404 3.86 39.20 -29.12
C ASN A 404 4.38 38.48 -30.40
N GLY A 405 5.16 37.40 -30.24
CA GLY A 405 5.74 36.66 -31.36
C GLY A 405 7.06 37.22 -31.89
N THR A 406 7.60 38.33 -31.38
CA THR A 406 8.93 38.80 -31.81
C THR A 406 10.05 37.98 -31.16
N LEU A 407 11.14 37.77 -31.88
CA LEU A 407 12.37 37.20 -31.34
C LEU A 407 13.28 38.29 -30.75
N ASP A 408 13.88 38.02 -29.61
CA ASP A 408 14.96 38.85 -29.04
C ASP A 408 16.26 38.72 -29.88
N SER A 409 17.34 39.36 -29.40
CA SER A 409 18.69 39.16 -29.92
C SER A 409 19.08 37.69 -29.99
N TRP A 410 19.81 37.32 -31.04
CA TRP A 410 20.38 35.99 -31.20
C TRP A 410 21.71 35.89 -30.43
N TYR A 411 21.85 34.81 -29.67
CA TYR A 411 23.04 34.50 -28.89
C TYR A 411 23.66 33.19 -29.37
N LEU A 412 24.99 33.08 -29.27
CA LEU A 412 25.69 31.82 -29.52
C LEU A 412 25.66 30.98 -28.23
N THR A 413 25.39 29.68 -28.36
CA THR A 413 25.58 28.71 -27.27
C THR A 413 26.68 27.71 -27.64
N LYS A 414 26.83 26.62 -26.88
CA LYS A 414 27.80 25.56 -27.16
C LYS A 414 27.66 25.07 -28.59
N THR A 415 28.73 25.25 -29.34
CA THR A 415 28.82 24.88 -30.76
C THR A 415 28.74 23.37 -30.94
N LEU A 416 28.25 22.95 -32.10
CA LEU A 416 28.23 21.54 -32.49
C LEU A 416 29.65 20.95 -32.48
N PRO A 417 29.84 19.66 -32.14
CA PRO A 417 31.15 19.03 -32.13
C PRO A 417 31.85 19.04 -33.50
N ASN A 418 31.09 18.98 -34.59
CA ASN A 418 31.59 19.13 -35.95
C ASN A 418 30.69 20.07 -36.73
N ALA A 419 31.27 20.72 -37.73
CA ALA A 419 30.57 21.64 -38.61
C ALA A 419 29.60 20.85 -39.50
N LEU A 420 28.32 21.23 -39.58
CA LEU A 420 27.34 20.46 -40.36
C LEU A 420 26.34 21.34 -41.10
N TYR A 421 25.91 20.86 -42.26
CA TYR A 421 24.73 21.32 -43.00
C TYR A 421 23.92 20.09 -43.44
N ALA A 422 22.70 20.29 -43.95
CA ALA A 422 21.83 19.20 -44.42
C ALA A 422 21.51 18.12 -43.35
N GLY A 423 21.67 18.45 -42.07
CA GLY A 423 21.24 17.63 -40.94
C GLY A 423 19.82 17.97 -40.50
N SER A 424 19.29 17.22 -39.54
CA SER A 424 17.95 17.43 -38.99
C SER A 424 17.97 17.51 -37.48
N SER A 425 17.20 18.42 -36.89
CA SER A 425 17.10 18.60 -35.44
C SER A 425 15.70 18.36 -34.88
N VAL A 426 15.63 17.71 -33.72
CA VAL A 426 14.38 17.41 -33.02
C VAL A 426 14.54 17.55 -31.51
N VAL A 427 13.44 17.76 -30.79
CA VAL A 427 13.40 17.87 -29.33
C VAL A 427 12.66 16.68 -28.76
N ALA A 428 13.24 16.01 -27.75
CA ALA A 428 12.60 14.91 -27.04
C ALA A 428 13.12 14.82 -25.60
N ASN A 429 12.25 14.44 -24.65
CA ASN A 429 12.61 14.16 -23.26
C ASN A 429 13.46 15.26 -22.56
N GLY A 430 13.33 16.52 -23.01
CA GLY A 430 14.11 17.66 -22.57
C GLY A 430 15.58 17.65 -23.03
N TYR A 431 15.82 17.11 -24.21
CA TYR A 431 17.07 17.12 -24.97
C TYR A 431 16.80 17.62 -26.38
N ILE A 432 17.83 18.21 -26.99
CA ILE A 432 17.87 18.49 -28.43
C ILE A 432 18.76 17.43 -29.09
N TYR A 433 18.31 16.90 -30.22
CA TYR A 433 19.06 15.98 -31.06
C TYR A 433 19.34 16.65 -32.40
N VAL A 434 20.54 16.45 -32.95
CA VAL A 434 20.94 16.83 -34.31
C VAL A 434 21.53 15.59 -34.98
N LEU A 435 20.89 15.15 -36.06
CA LEU A 435 21.14 13.87 -36.71
C LEU A 435 21.67 14.06 -38.12
N GLY A 436 22.66 13.23 -38.48
CA GLY A 436 23.18 13.13 -39.83
C GLY A 436 23.83 14.42 -40.32
N GLY A 437 23.56 14.78 -41.56
CA GLY A 437 24.11 15.94 -42.25
C GLY A 437 25.42 15.64 -42.98
N SER A 438 26.04 16.69 -43.49
CA SER A 438 27.33 16.67 -44.17
C SER A 438 28.21 17.79 -43.64
N ASP A 439 29.51 17.56 -43.66
CA ASP A 439 30.50 18.64 -43.58
C ASP A 439 31.17 18.83 -44.95
N ASP A 440 32.19 19.68 -45.02
CA ASP A 440 32.89 19.99 -46.27
C ASP A 440 33.65 18.78 -46.86
N SER A 441 33.77 17.67 -46.10
CA SER A 441 34.52 16.47 -46.51
C SER A 441 33.65 15.24 -46.76
N ALA A 442 32.58 15.02 -46.00
CA ALA A 442 31.72 13.85 -46.13
C ALA A 442 30.35 14.00 -45.43
N SER A 443 29.38 13.20 -45.89
CA SER A 443 28.15 12.91 -45.14
C SER A 443 28.45 12.17 -43.83
N ARG A 444 27.62 12.40 -42.82
CA ARG A 444 27.82 11.94 -41.45
C ARG A 444 26.70 10.99 -41.04
N SER A 445 27.04 10.02 -40.19
CA SER A 445 26.10 9.13 -39.50
C SER A 445 25.95 9.50 -38.01
N ALA A 446 26.62 10.57 -37.58
CA ALA A 446 26.62 11.00 -36.18
C ALA A 446 25.24 11.51 -35.74
N VAL A 447 24.96 11.29 -34.47
CA VAL A 447 23.80 11.86 -33.77
C VAL A 447 24.34 12.55 -32.54
N TYR A 448 24.19 13.86 -32.51
CA TYR A 448 24.56 14.71 -31.39
C TYR A 448 23.33 14.98 -30.55
N TYR A 449 23.44 14.88 -29.24
CA TYR A 449 22.37 15.32 -28.36
C TYR A 449 22.92 16.15 -27.22
N SER A 450 22.13 17.12 -26.76
CA SER A 450 22.48 17.98 -25.65
C SER A 450 21.29 18.19 -24.73
N ARG A 451 21.57 18.18 -23.42
CA ARG A 451 20.57 18.50 -22.40
C ARG A 451 20.12 19.94 -22.57
N LEU A 452 18.82 20.16 -22.47
CA LEU A 452 18.28 21.50 -22.26
C LEU A 452 18.70 22.02 -20.87
N PRO A 453 18.84 23.35 -20.71
CA PRO A 453 18.97 23.92 -19.37
C PRO A 453 17.82 23.47 -18.48
N ARG A 454 18.16 22.97 -17.29
CA ARG A 454 17.22 22.59 -16.25
C ARG A 454 17.69 23.22 -14.94
N VAL A 455 16.74 23.56 -14.08
CA VAL A 455 17.03 23.77 -12.67
C VAL A 455 17.29 22.38 -12.08
N SER A 456 18.55 22.07 -11.81
CA SER A 456 18.95 20.86 -11.10
C SER A 456 19.08 21.20 -9.63
N ILE A 457 18.23 20.62 -8.80
CA ILE A 457 18.37 20.67 -7.35
C ILE A 457 19.21 19.45 -6.99
N ALA A 458 20.49 19.67 -6.68
CA ALA A 458 21.46 18.60 -6.42
C ALA A 458 21.39 18.03 -4.99
N ALA A 459 20.41 18.49 -4.21
CA ALA A 459 20.17 18.11 -2.83
C ALA A 459 18.68 17.79 -2.61
N ASP A 460 18.30 17.46 -1.38
CA ASP A 460 16.91 17.28 -1.01
C ASP A 460 16.13 18.59 -1.22
N LEU A 461 15.07 18.55 -2.02
CA LEU A 461 14.10 19.63 -2.11
C LEU A 461 13.17 19.54 -0.89
N ASP A 462 13.53 20.25 0.18
CA ASP A 462 12.69 20.38 1.37
C ASP A 462 11.68 21.52 1.16
N LEU A 463 10.39 21.17 1.04
CA LEU A 463 9.27 22.11 0.88
C LEU A 463 8.56 22.43 2.21
N VAL A 464 9.13 22.02 3.34
CA VAL A 464 8.54 22.27 4.67
C VAL A 464 8.49 23.78 4.94
N GLY A 465 7.29 24.30 5.24
CA GLY A 465 7.06 25.70 5.59
C GLY A 465 6.23 26.53 4.61
N ILE A 466 5.81 25.97 3.47
CA ILE A 466 4.80 26.60 2.61
C ILE A 466 3.43 26.48 3.31
N THR A 467 3.16 27.43 4.21
CA THR A 467 1.98 27.41 5.09
C THR A 467 0.70 27.91 4.41
N SER A 468 0.76 28.35 3.15
CA SER A 468 -0.44 28.80 2.40
C SER A 468 -0.27 28.95 0.87
N GLY A 469 0.90 28.64 0.30
CA GLY A 469 1.16 28.79 -1.13
C GLY A 469 0.79 27.52 -1.91
N SER A 470 -0.09 27.63 -2.90
CA SER A 470 -0.22 26.58 -3.91
C SER A 470 0.96 26.61 -4.88
N LEU A 471 1.48 25.44 -5.26
CA LEU A 471 2.37 25.31 -6.42
C LEU A 471 1.55 25.59 -7.69
N THR A 472 1.59 26.83 -8.15
CA THR A 472 0.95 27.26 -9.40
C THR A 472 1.97 27.33 -10.53
N ASN A 473 1.57 26.94 -11.74
CA ASN A 473 2.37 27.25 -12.92
C ASN A 473 2.39 28.76 -13.20
N ALA A 474 3.19 29.21 -14.18
CA ALA A 474 3.26 30.63 -14.58
C ALA A 474 1.93 31.25 -15.06
N ALA A 475 0.87 30.45 -15.20
CA ALA A 475 -0.48 30.89 -15.52
C ALA A 475 -1.43 30.94 -14.29
N GLY A 476 -0.93 30.69 -13.08
CA GLY A 476 -1.72 30.76 -11.84
C GLY A 476 -2.64 29.56 -11.60
N ASN A 477 -2.51 28.48 -12.38
CA ASN A 477 -3.34 27.30 -12.21
C ASN A 477 -2.78 26.42 -11.08
N THR A 478 -3.63 26.11 -10.11
CA THR A 478 -3.42 25.09 -9.07
C THR A 478 -3.55 23.69 -9.67
N GLY A 479 -2.56 22.81 -9.42
CA GLY A 479 -2.59 21.41 -9.87
C GLY A 479 -1.51 21.04 -10.89
N GLY A 480 -0.24 21.33 -10.60
CA GLY A 480 0.87 20.72 -11.32
C GLY A 480 1.04 19.24 -10.95
N THR A 481 1.21 18.37 -11.94
CA THR A 481 1.59 16.96 -11.72
C THR A 481 3.08 16.90 -11.35
N ILE A 482 3.41 16.36 -10.17
CA ILE A 482 4.80 16.02 -9.83
C ILE A 482 5.12 14.70 -10.53
N TYR A 483 5.85 14.75 -11.65
CA TYR A 483 6.51 13.57 -12.22
C TYR A 483 7.79 13.31 -11.44
N ALA A 484 7.66 12.81 -10.21
CA ALA A 484 8.76 12.20 -9.48
C ALA A 484 8.74 10.69 -9.75
N GLY A 485 9.89 10.04 -9.72
CA GLY A 485 9.95 8.57 -9.63
C GLY A 485 9.42 8.13 -8.26
N ASP A 486 10.26 7.46 -7.47
CA ASP A 486 9.89 7.15 -6.09
C ASP A 486 9.81 8.44 -5.25
N ILE A 487 8.62 8.76 -4.75
CA ILE A 487 8.41 9.87 -3.81
C ILE A 487 8.81 9.38 -2.42
N HIS A 488 9.98 9.81 -1.96
CA HIS A 488 10.45 9.58 -0.60
C HIS A 488 10.07 10.80 0.25
N SER A 489 9.08 10.64 1.13
CA SER A 489 8.77 11.63 2.16
C SER A 489 9.39 11.18 3.48
N ASN A 490 10.24 12.01 4.08
CA ASN A 490 10.81 11.74 5.40
C ASN A 490 9.77 11.78 6.53
N ASN A 491 8.56 12.29 6.26
CA ASN A 491 7.42 12.34 7.18
C ASN A 491 6.10 12.06 6.40
N ASN A 492 5.02 12.80 6.65
CA ASN A 492 3.74 12.61 5.96
C ASN A 492 3.74 13.23 4.55
N LEU A 493 3.30 12.47 3.55
CA LEU A 493 2.88 13.00 2.25
C LEU A 493 1.40 13.39 2.36
N GLU A 494 1.11 14.66 2.61
CA GLU A 494 -0.26 15.18 2.67
C GLU A 494 -0.67 15.73 1.29
N VAL A 495 -1.69 15.12 0.68
CA VAL A 495 -2.31 15.61 -0.56
C VAL A 495 -3.64 16.25 -0.21
N ALA A 496 -3.73 17.58 -0.30
CA ALA A 496 -4.99 18.30 -0.15
C ALA A 496 -5.89 18.06 -1.39
N GLY A 497 -6.70 17.00 -1.36
CA GLY A 497 -7.63 16.62 -2.44
C GLY A 497 -7.52 15.14 -2.83
N ASN A 498 -8.09 14.78 -3.99
CA ASN A 498 -8.03 13.41 -4.49
C ASN A 498 -6.64 13.13 -5.09
N ALA A 499 -5.96 12.10 -4.58
CA ALA A 499 -4.74 11.54 -5.19
C ALA A 499 -5.11 10.29 -6.01
N THR A 500 -4.68 10.24 -7.28
CA THR A 500 -4.83 9.04 -8.13
C THR A 500 -3.45 8.53 -8.52
N ILE A 501 -3.09 7.34 -8.04
CA ILE A 501 -1.84 6.65 -8.40
C ILE A 501 -2.15 5.69 -9.55
N TRP A 502 -1.55 5.91 -10.72
CA TRP A 502 -1.71 5.04 -11.88
C TRP A 502 -0.64 3.93 -11.84
N GLY A 503 -1.05 2.68 -11.59
CA GLY A 503 -0.16 1.52 -11.51
C GLY A 503 -0.17 0.85 -10.13
N SER A 504 0.97 0.30 -9.70
CA SER A 504 1.15 -0.31 -8.38
C SER A 504 1.76 0.67 -7.38
N ALA A 505 1.16 0.78 -6.19
CA ALA A 505 1.78 1.45 -5.05
C ALA A 505 2.48 0.41 -4.16
N GLY A 506 3.81 0.45 -4.08
CA GLY A 506 4.61 -0.35 -3.14
C GLY A 506 4.98 0.51 -1.93
N ILE A 507 4.67 0.05 -0.72
CA ILE A 507 5.00 0.76 0.52
C ILE A 507 5.88 -0.16 1.35
N SER A 508 7.15 0.20 1.54
CA SER A 508 8.13 -0.58 2.31
C SER A 508 8.04 -0.36 3.82
N GLY A 509 7.07 0.46 4.28
CA GLY A 509 6.78 0.78 5.68
C GLY A 509 5.28 0.70 6.02
N GLY A 510 4.83 1.44 7.04
CA GLY A 510 3.41 1.50 7.43
C GLY A 510 2.56 2.40 6.52
N LEU A 511 1.34 1.99 6.21
CA LEU A 511 0.33 2.79 5.50
C LEU A 511 -0.73 3.30 6.48
N SER A 512 -0.84 4.63 6.65
CA SER A 512 -1.90 5.29 7.41
C SER A 512 -2.83 6.03 6.45
N ILE A 513 -4.11 5.66 6.43
CA ILE A 513 -5.14 6.31 5.62
C ILE A 513 -6.08 7.05 6.57
N GLN A 514 -6.03 8.37 6.56
CA GLN A 514 -6.89 9.24 7.37
C GLN A 514 -7.62 10.20 6.42
N GLY A 515 -8.95 10.26 6.51
CA GLY A 515 -9.76 11.17 5.71
C GLY A 515 -10.73 11.95 6.59
N SER A 516 -10.72 13.27 6.44
CA SER A 516 -11.70 14.18 7.02
C SER A 516 -12.76 14.48 5.96
N SER A 517 -13.81 13.65 5.87
CA SER A 517 -14.95 13.91 4.97
C SER A 517 -16.07 14.63 5.71
N THR A 518 -16.59 15.73 5.16
CA THR A 518 -17.80 16.40 5.66
C THR A 518 -19.10 15.71 5.21
N ASN A 519 -19.03 14.81 4.23
CA ASN A 519 -20.15 14.02 3.73
C ASN A 519 -20.06 12.60 4.30
N THR A 520 -20.85 12.31 5.33
CA THR A 520 -20.93 10.96 5.91
C THR A 520 -22.16 10.22 5.35
N PRO A 521 -22.02 8.97 4.85
CA PRO A 521 -20.79 8.18 4.70
C PRO A 521 -20.10 8.40 3.33
N SER A 522 -18.77 8.57 3.32
CA SER A 522 -17.95 8.54 2.10
C SER A 522 -16.81 7.52 2.23
N PRO A 523 -16.31 6.94 1.13
CA PRO A 523 -15.20 5.97 1.19
C PRO A 523 -13.90 6.63 1.67
N LEU A 524 -13.30 6.08 2.74
CA LEU A 524 -11.93 6.37 3.18
C LEU A 524 -10.90 5.52 2.42
N PHE A 525 -11.26 4.27 2.15
CA PHE A 525 -10.43 3.34 1.38
C PHE A 525 -11.34 2.45 0.53
N ASN A 526 -11.16 2.46 -0.79
CA ASN A 526 -11.93 1.66 -1.73
C ASN A 526 -11.01 0.89 -2.66
N VAL A 527 -11.25 -0.41 -2.79
CA VAL A 527 -10.63 -1.29 -3.77
C VAL A 527 -11.74 -1.70 -4.73
N GLY A 528 -11.57 -1.38 -6.01
CA GLY A 528 -12.53 -1.72 -7.05
C GLY A 528 -11.89 -2.07 -8.38
N THR A 529 -12.70 -2.59 -9.30
CA THR A 529 -12.26 -2.91 -10.67
C THR A 529 -12.33 -1.69 -11.57
N THR A 530 -11.67 -1.75 -12.74
CA THR A 530 -11.77 -0.72 -13.79
C THR A 530 -13.19 -0.54 -14.33
N THR A 531 -14.09 -1.50 -14.07
CA THR A 531 -15.51 -1.46 -14.42
C THR A 531 -16.39 -0.87 -13.31
N GLY A 532 -15.81 -0.41 -12.20
CA GLY A 532 -16.53 0.26 -11.11
C GLY A 532 -17.10 -0.67 -10.02
N THR A 533 -16.78 -1.97 -10.04
CA THR A 533 -17.23 -2.90 -9.01
C THR A 533 -16.38 -2.73 -7.75
N THR A 534 -16.99 -2.45 -6.60
CA THR A 534 -16.30 -2.40 -5.31
C THR A 534 -16.07 -3.81 -4.76
N LEU A 535 -14.83 -4.13 -4.44
CA LEU A 535 -14.40 -5.40 -3.85
C LEU A 535 -14.18 -5.30 -2.34
N PHE A 536 -13.64 -4.16 -1.88
CA PHE A 536 -13.40 -3.87 -0.47
C PHE A 536 -13.57 -2.38 -0.23
N ASN A 537 -14.30 -1.98 0.81
CA ASN A 537 -14.56 -0.58 1.11
C ASN A 537 -14.55 -0.32 2.61
N ILE A 538 -13.93 0.78 3.03
CA ILE A 538 -13.99 1.32 4.39
C ILE A 538 -14.59 2.71 4.29
N LEU A 539 -15.75 2.91 4.92
CA LEU A 539 -16.43 4.21 4.96
C LEU A 539 -15.94 5.09 6.11
N SER A 540 -16.14 6.39 6.00
CA SER A 540 -15.85 7.37 7.06
C SER A 540 -16.66 7.17 8.34
N SER A 541 -17.73 6.38 8.28
CA SER A 541 -18.49 5.90 9.44
C SER A 541 -17.85 4.72 10.19
N GLY A 542 -16.73 4.17 9.70
CA GLY A 542 -16.06 2.99 10.26
C GLY A 542 -16.60 1.65 9.74
N PHE A 543 -17.57 1.67 8.82
CA PHE A 543 -18.15 0.45 8.25
C PHE A 543 -17.24 -0.15 7.17
N VAL A 544 -17.02 -1.45 7.26
CA VAL A 544 -16.20 -2.24 6.32
C VAL A 544 -17.11 -3.12 5.47
N GLY A 545 -17.05 -2.94 4.15
CA GLY A 545 -17.77 -3.75 3.16
C GLY A 545 -16.81 -4.64 2.37
N ILE A 546 -17.10 -5.94 2.28
CA ILE A 546 -16.43 -6.89 1.39
C ILE A 546 -17.44 -7.33 0.33
N GLY A 547 -17.20 -6.95 -0.92
CA GLY A 547 -18.17 -7.11 -2.02
C GLY A 547 -19.43 -6.22 -1.88
N VAL A 548 -19.43 -5.26 -0.95
CA VAL A 548 -20.55 -4.37 -0.64
C VAL A 548 -20.12 -2.92 -0.77
N THR A 549 -20.86 -2.13 -1.57
CA THR A 549 -20.58 -0.70 -1.79
C THR A 549 -21.05 0.17 -0.63
N SER A 550 -22.18 -0.19 -0.01
CA SER A 550 -22.83 0.56 1.07
C SER A 550 -23.09 -0.36 2.27
N PRO A 551 -22.01 -0.74 3.01
CA PRO A 551 -22.16 -1.57 4.19
C PRO A 551 -23.09 -0.91 5.21
N THR A 552 -23.95 -1.71 5.83
CA THR A 552 -24.93 -1.22 6.83
C THR A 552 -24.52 -1.53 8.27
N GLY A 553 -23.53 -2.41 8.46
CA GLY A 553 -22.91 -2.74 9.73
C GLY A 553 -21.39 -2.47 9.75
N LEU A 554 -20.77 -2.64 10.91
CA LEU A 554 -19.31 -2.50 11.08
C LEU A 554 -18.53 -3.43 10.15
N LEU A 555 -19.04 -4.63 9.90
CA LEU A 555 -18.56 -5.56 8.88
C LEU A 555 -19.77 -6.10 8.10
N ASP A 556 -19.80 -5.85 6.79
CA ASP A 556 -20.83 -6.31 5.86
C ASP A 556 -20.15 -7.10 4.74
N VAL A 557 -20.52 -8.37 4.56
CA VAL A 557 -19.87 -9.27 3.60
C VAL A 557 -20.93 -9.88 2.70
N ALA A 558 -20.83 -9.60 1.40
CA ALA A 558 -21.68 -10.24 0.39
C ALA A 558 -20.99 -11.49 -0.17
N GLY A 559 -21.65 -12.65 -0.06
CA GLY A 559 -21.16 -13.93 -0.56
C GLY A 559 -20.78 -14.91 0.55
N GLY A 560 -19.98 -15.92 0.20
CA GLY A 560 -19.55 -16.97 1.14
C GLY A 560 -18.27 -16.60 1.89
N VAL A 561 -18.23 -16.85 3.21
CA VAL A 561 -17.09 -16.57 4.08
C VAL A 561 -16.35 -17.87 4.43
N LYS A 562 -15.02 -17.90 4.23
CA LYS A 562 -14.16 -19.03 4.63
C LYS A 562 -13.12 -18.57 5.66
N ILE A 563 -13.03 -19.27 6.77
CA ILE A 563 -12.08 -18.99 7.86
C ILE A 563 -11.25 -20.25 8.14
N GLY A 564 -9.93 -20.10 8.25
CA GLY A 564 -8.98 -21.16 8.61
C GLY A 564 -8.13 -21.69 7.45
N ALA A 565 -6.91 -22.14 7.77
CA ALA A 565 -5.82 -22.36 6.81
C ALA A 565 -6.09 -23.45 5.76
N GLY A 566 -6.87 -24.47 6.10
CA GLY A 566 -7.27 -25.54 5.19
C GLY A 566 -8.51 -25.22 4.35
N TYR A 567 -9.23 -24.12 4.64
CA TYR A 567 -10.44 -23.71 3.90
C TYR A 567 -10.19 -22.48 3.03
N ALA A 568 -9.50 -21.47 3.55
CA ALA A 568 -9.11 -20.28 2.80
C ALA A 568 -8.11 -20.66 1.68
N GLY A 569 -8.32 -20.18 0.46
CA GLY A 569 -7.43 -20.43 -0.69
C GLY A 569 -7.43 -21.86 -1.29
N MET A 570 -7.93 -22.85 -0.56
CA MET A 570 -8.08 -24.23 -1.02
C MET A 570 -9.47 -24.41 -1.66
N GLY A 571 -9.59 -25.17 -2.76
CA GLY A 571 -10.77 -25.28 -3.66
C GLY A 571 -12.13 -25.72 -3.07
N THR A 572 -12.34 -25.59 -1.77
CA THR A 572 -13.65 -25.67 -1.10
C THR A 572 -14.43 -24.37 -1.30
N THR A 573 -15.74 -24.47 -1.49
CA THR A 573 -16.63 -23.31 -1.65
C THR A 573 -17.50 -23.18 -0.41
N ALA A 574 -17.49 -22.00 0.24
CA ALA A 574 -18.45 -21.73 1.30
C ALA A 574 -19.86 -21.71 0.71
N PRO A 575 -20.90 -22.12 1.47
CA PRO A 575 -22.28 -21.99 1.01
C PRO A 575 -22.61 -20.54 0.61
N THR A 576 -23.52 -20.37 -0.34
CA THR A 576 -23.99 -19.02 -0.73
C THR A 576 -24.62 -18.34 0.49
N ASN A 577 -24.16 -17.12 0.80
CA ASN A 577 -24.54 -16.38 2.01
C ASN A 577 -24.29 -17.16 3.32
N GLY A 578 -23.32 -18.08 3.31
CA GLY A 578 -22.95 -18.91 4.45
C GLY A 578 -21.51 -18.69 4.90
N MET A 579 -21.19 -19.23 6.08
CA MET A 579 -19.87 -19.17 6.68
C MET A 579 -19.35 -20.59 6.93
N LEU A 580 -18.10 -20.85 6.53
CA LEU A 580 -17.38 -22.09 6.75
C LEU A 580 -16.12 -21.79 7.59
N VAL A 581 -15.99 -22.40 8.77
CA VAL A 581 -14.88 -22.14 9.70
C VAL A 581 -14.13 -23.43 10.04
N GLN A 582 -12.81 -23.44 9.82
CA GLN A 582 -11.91 -24.47 10.31
C GLN A 582 -11.29 -24.01 11.62
N GLY A 583 -11.51 -24.77 12.70
CA GLY A 583 -10.97 -24.47 14.02
C GLY A 583 -12.05 -24.58 15.09
N ASN A 584 -11.89 -23.81 16.16
CA ASN A 584 -12.87 -23.69 17.23
C ASN A 584 -13.58 -22.33 17.11
N VAL A 585 -14.90 -22.32 17.25
CA VAL A 585 -15.75 -21.12 17.17
C VAL A 585 -16.29 -20.78 18.56
N GLY A 586 -16.00 -19.57 19.02
CA GLY A 586 -16.57 -19.01 20.24
C GLY A 586 -17.65 -17.98 19.93
N ILE A 587 -18.84 -18.10 20.52
CA ILE A 587 -19.91 -17.11 20.44
C ILE A 587 -20.22 -16.64 21.87
N GLY A 588 -19.97 -15.37 22.19
CA GLY A 588 -20.14 -14.85 23.55
C GLY A 588 -19.18 -15.43 24.58
N THR A 589 -18.06 -16.02 24.14
CA THR A 589 -17.03 -16.61 25.03
C THR A 589 -15.63 -16.24 24.53
N THR A 590 -14.69 -16.05 25.46
CA THR A 590 -13.28 -15.75 25.16
C THR A 590 -12.39 -16.99 25.12
N ASP A 591 -12.92 -18.17 25.45
CA ASP A 591 -12.13 -19.40 25.57
C ASP A 591 -12.79 -20.59 24.85
N PRO A 592 -12.84 -20.61 23.50
CA PRO A 592 -13.38 -21.77 22.78
C PRO A 592 -12.37 -22.93 22.68
N THR A 593 -11.34 -23.02 23.53
CA THR A 593 -10.22 -23.96 23.33
C THR A 593 -10.62 -25.43 23.44
N SER A 594 -11.60 -25.76 24.29
CA SER A 594 -11.98 -27.16 24.56
C SER A 594 -12.99 -27.76 23.57
N TYR A 595 -13.64 -26.95 22.72
CA TYR A 595 -14.75 -27.41 21.87
C TYR A 595 -14.70 -26.78 20.48
N LYS A 596 -15.19 -27.49 19.46
CA LYS A 596 -15.30 -26.95 18.10
C LYS A 596 -16.31 -25.80 17.99
N LEU A 597 -17.35 -25.80 18.81
CA LEU A 597 -18.27 -24.69 19.00
C LEU A 597 -18.54 -24.53 20.50
N ARG A 598 -18.30 -23.33 21.04
CA ARG A 598 -18.62 -22.96 22.43
C ARG A 598 -19.48 -21.69 22.40
N VAL A 599 -20.66 -21.75 23.00
CA VAL A 599 -21.55 -20.59 23.20
C VAL A 599 -21.52 -20.24 24.68
N GLY A 600 -21.16 -19.00 25.03
CA GLY A 600 -20.96 -18.57 26.42
C GLY A 600 -22.25 -18.31 27.20
N ASP A 601 -23.32 -17.97 26.48
CA ASP A 601 -24.65 -17.71 27.04
C ASP A 601 -25.67 -18.73 26.50
N THR A 602 -26.86 -18.28 26.14
CA THR A 602 -27.94 -19.14 25.63
C THR A 602 -27.71 -19.47 24.16
N CYS A 603 -27.66 -20.76 23.84
CA CYS A 603 -27.87 -21.24 22.48
C CYS A 603 -29.37 -21.50 22.28
N GLN A 604 -30.00 -20.85 21.29
CA GLN A 604 -31.38 -21.09 20.92
C GLN A 604 -31.44 -21.76 19.54
N ALA A 605 -31.73 -23.06 19.51
CA ALA A 605 -32.13 -23.74 18.29
C ALA A 605 -33.64 -23.60 18.14
N THR A 606 -34.12 -22.90 17.10
CA THR A 606 -35.54 -22.76 16.81
C THR A 606 -35.90 -23.57 15.57
N GLY A 607 -36.89 -24.44 15.69
CA GLY A 607 -37.60 -25.03 14.56
C GLY A 607 -38.80 -24.19 14.18
N THR A 608 -39.25 -24.27 12.94
CA THR A 608 -40.47 -23.59 12.47
C THR A 608 -41.75 -24.29 12.94
N ASN A 609 -41.65 -25.51 13.49
CA ASN A 609 -42.77 -26.35 13.89
C ASN A 609 -42.84 -26.57 15.42
N SER A 610 -44.03 -26.94 15.91
CA SER A 610 -44.35 -27.22 17.32
C SER A 610 -43.74 -28.55 17.80
N CYS A 611 -42.42 -28.67 17.75
CA CYS A 611 -41.69 -29.85 18.16
C CYS A 611 -41.57 -29.92 19.69
N VAL A 612 -41.87 -31.07 20.28
CA VAL A 612 -42.07 -31.18 21.74
C VAL A 612 -41.49 -32.47 22.34
N ASP A 613 -40.88 -33.32 21.50
CA ASP A 613 -40.40 -34.65 21.91
C ASP A 613 -38.89 -34.78 21.84
N PHE A 614 -38.34 -35.60 22.73
CA PHE A 614 -36.98 -36.12 22.70
C PHE A 614 -37.05 -37.58 22.24
N ALA A 615 -36.41 -37.89 21.11
CA ALA A 615 -36.50 -39.20 20.46
C ALA A 615 -35.12 -39.78 20.08
N GLU A 616 -35.08 -41.08 19.85
CA GLU A 616 -33.91 -41.79 19.33
C GLU A 616 -34.33 -42.66 18.14
N LEU A 617 -33.50 -42.72 17.11
CA LEU A 617 -33.76 -43.54 15.93
C LEU A 617 -33.32 -45.00 16.20
N TYR A 618 -34.23 -45.94 15.93
CA TYR A 618 -33.96 -47.36 16.06
C TYR A 618 -34.21 -48.08 14.74
N GLU A 619 -33.30 -48.97 14.35
CA GLU A 619 -33.53 -49.90 13.23
C GLU A 619 -34.70 -50.84 13.56
N SER A 620 -35.72 -50.87 12.71
CA SER A 620 -36.94 -51.66 12.92
C SER A 620 -37.00 -52.91 12.04
N SER A 621 -37.57 -53.99 12.59
CA SER A 621 -37.81 -55.22 11.83
C SER A 621 -39.05 -55.16 10.92
N GLU A 622 -39.92 -54.16 11.10
CA GLU A 622 -41.10 -53.92 10.29
C GLU A 622 -41.37 -52.42 10.12
N PRO A 623 -42.08 -51.99 9.06
CA PRO A 623 -42.37 -50.57 8.85
C PRO A 623 -43.26 -49.99 9.96
N MET A 624 -42.82 -48.88 10.55
CA MET A 624 -43.54 -48.18 11.63
C MET A 624 -44.03 -46.80 11.18
N GLU A 625 -45.11 -46.34 11.81
CA GLU A 625 -45.70 -45.04 11.54
C GLU A 625 -45.75 -44.18 12.81
N PRO A 626 -45.81 -42.85 12.69
CA PRO A 626 -46.01 -41.96 13.84
C PRO A 626 -47.21 -42.37 14.71
N GLY A 627 -47.01 -42.39 16.02
CA GLY A 627 -47.99 -42.80 17.02
C GLY A 627 -48.06 -44.32 17.30
N ASP A 628 -47.29 -45.15 16.59
CA ASP A 628 -47.19 -46.59 16.89
C ASP A 628 -46.46 -46.82 18.23
N VAL A 629 -47.01 -47.70 19.07
CA VAL A 629 -46.39 -48.17 20.32
C VAL A 629 -45.34 -49.24 20.01
N VAL A 630 -44.11 -48.99 20.47
CA VAL A 630 -42.90 -49.73 20.09
C VAL A 630 -42.45 -50.67 21.21
N ALA A 631 -42.04 -51.88 20.85
CA ALA A 631 -41.46 -52.88 21.76
C ALA A 631 -40.14 -53.44 21.21
N ILE A 632 -39.32 -53.99 22.11
CA ILE A 632 -38.07 -54.66 21.75
C ILE A 632 -38.38 -55.92 20.92
N ASP A 633 -37.73 -56.07 19.78
CA ASP A 633 -37.79 -57.32 19.01
C ASP A 633 -36.76 -58.32 19.55
N ILE A 634 -37.24 -59.28 20.33
CA ILE A 634 -36.39 -60.32 20.94
C ILE A 634 -36.15 -61.52 20.00
N GLU A 635 -36.70 -61.51 18.79
CA GLU A 635 -36.75 -62.67 17.89
C GLU A 635 -35.92 -62.49 16.60
N GLN A 636 -35.31 -61.32 16.35
CA GLN A 636 -34.61 -61.01 15.09
C GLN A 636 -33.14 -60.55 15.22
N SER A 637 -32.49 -60.47 14.05
CA SER A 637 -31.08 -60.20 13.71
C SER A 637 -30.40 -59.10 14.55
N PRO A 638 -29.06 -59.14 14.78
CA PRO A 638 -28.29 -58.14 15.56
C PRO A 638 -28.35 -56.69 15.07
N GLU A 639 -29.05 -56.40 13.98
CA GLU A 639 -29.12 -55.08 13.34
C GLU A 639 -30.52 -54.43 13.44
N LYS A 640 -31.58 -55.18 13.79
CA LYS A 640 -32.96 -54.67 13.90
C LYS A 640 -33.44 -54.86 15.34
N PHE A 641 -33.71 -53.76 16.03
CA PHE A 641 -33.89 -53.75 17.49
C PHE A 641 -35.34 -53.68 17.94
N VAL A 642 -36.23 -53.14 17.10
CA VAL A 642 -37.58 -52.75 17.51
C VAL A 642 -38.66 -53.22 16.55
N LYS A 643 -39.85 -53.50 17.09
CA LYS A 643 -41.07 -53.84 16.36
C LYS A 643 -42.31 -53.22 17.01
N LYS A 644 -43.48 -53.33 16.37
CA LYS A 644 -44.75 -52.92 16.97
C LYS A 644 -45.05 -53.77 18.19
N SER A 645 -45.52 -53.15 19.26
CA SER A 645 -46.14 -53.88 20.38
C SER A 645 -47.29 -54.73 19.85
N SER A 646 -47.57 -55.89 20.46
CA SER A 646 -48.59 -56.83 19.97
C SER A 646 -49.35 -57.56 21.09
N GLN A 647 -49.05 -57.26 22.35
CA GLN A 647 -49.71 -57.90 23.50
C GLN A 647 -50.21 -56.85 24.50
N ALA A 648 -51.40 -57.08 25.05
CA ALA A 648 -51.94 -56.23 26.10
C ALA A 648 -51.03 -56.27 27.34
N TYR A 649 -50.61 -55.09 27.83
CA TYR A 649 -49.66 -54.92 28.93
C TYR A 649 -48.27 -55.54 28.65
N GLN A 650 -47.84 -55.55 27.39
CA GLN A 650 -46.51 -56.01 27.00
C GLN A 650 -45.40 -55.33 27.82
N ALA A 651 -44.53 -56.14 28.44
CA ALA A 651 -43.58 -55.66 29.43
C ALA A 651 -42.39 -54.91 28.81
N ASN A 652 -41.95 -55.31 27.61
CA ASN A 652 -40.77 -54.80 26.91
C ASN A 652 -41.08 -53.67 25.91
N VAL A 653 -42.09 -52.85 26.21
CA VAL A 653 -42.34 -51.60 25.47
C VAL A 653 -41.25 -50.58 25.78
N ILE A 654 -40.85 -49.79 24.79
CA ILE A 654 -39.72 -48.86 24.89
C ILE A 654 -40.08 -47.42 24.53
N GLY A 655 -41.23 -47.19 23.90
CA GLY A 655 -41.68 -45.85 23.56
C GLY A 655 -42.74 -45.84 22.48
N ILE A 656 -42.91 -44.67 21.88
CA ILE A 656 -43.89 -44.42 20.82
C ILE A 656 -43.17 -43.70 19.69
N VAL A 657 -43.46 -44.03 18.43
CA VAL A 657 -42.91 -43.30 17.28
C VAL A 657 -43.37 -41.84 17.33
N SER A 658 -42.43 -40.90 17.43
CA SER A 658 -42.70 -39.46 17.50
C SER A 658 -43.27 -38.95 16.17
N THR A 659 -44.15 -37.95 16.27
CA THR A 659 -44.67 -37.23 15.08
C THR A 659 -43.75 -36.09 14.65
N SER A 660 -42.98 -35.50 15.56
CA SER A 660 -42.13 -34.34 15.29
C SER A 660 -41.11 -34.14 16.42
N PRO A 661 -40.01 -34.91 16.42
CA PRO A 661 -39.00 -34.79 17.48
C PRO A 661 -38.31 -33.42 17.41
N ALA A 662 -38.19 -32.76 18.56
CA ALA A 662 -37.42 -31.52 18.71
C ALA A 662 -35.92 -31.82 18.73
N ILE A 663 -35.56 -32.90 19.41
CA ILE A 663 -34.23 -33.46 19.46
C ILE A 663 -34.36 -34.92 19.05
N ALA A 664 -33.57 -35.35 18.07
CA ALA A 664 -33.37 -36.76 17.80
C ALA A 664 -31.91 -37.15 17.89
N ILE A 665 -31.67 -38.36 18.35
CA ILE A 665 -30.34 -38.95 18.43
C ILE A 665 -30.26 -40.10 17.41
N GLU A 666 -29.17 -40.14 16.65
CA GLU A 666 -28.82 -41.24 15.77
C GLU A 666 -27.34 -41.61 16.02
N GLY A 667 -27.13 -42.73 16.71
CA GLY A 667 -25.79 -43.17 17.12
C GLY A 667 -25.07 -42.11 17.95
N SER A 668 -23.95 -41.59 17.43
CA SER A 668 -23.15 -40.54 18.08
C SER A 668 -23.56 -39.10 17.70
N SER A 669 -24.62 -38.93 16.93
CA SER A 669 -25.08 -37.64 16.43
C SER A 669 -26.36 -37.19 17.12
N VAL A 670 -26.45 -35.88 17.40
CA VAL A 670 -27.66 -35.22 17.92
C VAL A 670 -28.14 -34.21 16.89
N GLY A 671 -29.38 -34.36 16.44
CA GLY A 671 -30.05 -33.43 15.54
C GLY A 671 -31.06 -32.56 16.27
N PHE A 672 -30.93 -31.24 16.15
CA PHE A 672 -31.98 -30.28 16.53
C PHE A 672 -32.86 -30.03 15.30
N MET A 673 -33.84 -30.89 15.06
CA MET A 673 -34.44 -31.04 13.74
C MET A 673 -35.64 -30.13 13.47
N GLY A 674 -36.23 -29.52 14.49
CA GLY A 674 -37.20 -28.42 14.30
C GLY A 674 -38.39 -28.71 13.37
N GLY A 675 -38.70 -30.00 13.12
CA GLY A 675 -39.76 -30.44 12.23
C GLY A 675 -39.32 -30.88 10.83
N ASP A 676 -38.05 -30.73 10.45
CA ASP A 676 -37.47 -31.20 9.18
C ASP A 676 -37.07 -32.69 9.22
N TYR A 677 -37.63 -33.46 10.15
CA TYR A 677 -37.43 -34.90 10.22
C TYR A 677 -38.23 -35.60 9.11
N THR A 678 -37.53 -36.27 8.19
CA THR A 678 -38.15 -37.22 7.27
C THR A 678 -38.33 -38.56 7.97
N ASN A 679 -39.58 -38.95 8.21
CA ASN A 679 -39.91 -40.27 8.78
C ASN A 679 -39.38 -41.37 7.87
N ASP A 680 -38.42 -42.16 8.37
CA ASP A 680 -37.99 -43.41 7.78
C ASP A 680 -38.79 -44.56 8.43
N PRO A 681 -39.66 -45.27 7.70
CA PRO A 681 -40.46 -46.37 8.25
C PRO A 681 -39.61 -47.52 8.81
N ASP A 682 -38.38 -47.71 8.30
CA ASP A 682 -37.45 -48.75 8.76
C ASP A 682 -36.53 -48.25 9.88
N LYS A 683 -36.51 -46.93 10.15
CA LYS A 683 -35.75 -46.29 11.24
C LYS A 683 -36.60 -45.28 12.03
N PRO A 684 -37.65 -45.73 12.73
CA PRO A 684 -38.52 -44.84 13.50
C PRO A 684 -37.79 -44.06 14.59
N ALA A 685 -38.10 -42.77 14.71
CA ALA A 685 -37.74 -41.95 15.86
C ALA A 685 -38.67 -42.28 17.05
N VAL A 686 -38.20 -43.06 18.01
CA VAL A 686 -38.95 -43.46 19.20
C VAL A 686 -38.80 -42.40 20.30
N ALA A 687 -39.90 -41.78 20.69
CA ALA A 687 -39.95 -40.79 21.76
C ALA A 687 -39.69 -41.43 23.12
N LEU A 688 -38.72 -40.87 23.85
CA LEU A 688 -38.34 -41.27 25.21
C LEU A 688 -38.97 -40.33 26.25
N ALA A 689 -39.21 -39.08 25.88
CA ALA A 689 -39.92 -38.09 26.68
C ALA A 689 -40.59 -37.06 25.77
N GLY A 690 -41.75 -36.51 26.17
CA GLY A 690 -42.46 -35.52 25.38
C GLY A 690 -43.97 -35.72 25.36
N ARG A 691 -44.63 -35.17 24.33
CA ARG A 691 -46.07 -35.22 24.11
C ARG A 691 -46.35 -35.78 22.72
N VAL A 692 -46.59 -37.09 22.66
CA VAL A 692 -46.84 -37.79 21.40
C VAL A 692 -48.32 -38.11 21.25
N PRO A 693 -48.94 -37.88 20.08
CA PRO A 693 -50.23 -38.48 19.75
C PRO A 693 -50.10 -39.99 19.57
N VAL A 694 -50.61 -40.78 20.52
CA VAL A 694 -50.49 -42.24 20.54
C VAL A 694 -51.73 -42.89 19.96
N LYS A 695 -51.59 -43.87 19.05
CA LYS A 695 -52.72 -44.62 18.49
C LYS A 695 -53.41 -45.47 19.55
N ILE A 696 -54.75 -45.37 19.65
CA ILE A 696 -55.54 -46.09 20.67
C ILE A 696 -56.28 -47.27 20.07
N ALA A 697 -56.28 -48.40 20.78
CA ALA A 697 -57.00 -49.61 20.42
C ALA A 697 -58.50 -49.41 20.59
N THR A 698 -59.29 -49.89 19.64
CA THR A 698 -60.77 -49.85 19.71
C THR A 698 -61.32 -50.64 20.91
N THR A 699 -60.53 -51.55 21.46
CA THR A 699 -60.82 -52.35 22.67
C THR A 699 -60.54 -51.61 23.98
N SER A 700 -59.95 -50.41 23.95
CA SER A 700 -59.66 -49.63 25.16
C SER A 700 -60.93 -49.15 25.85
N ALA A 701 -60.90 -49.06 27.18
CA ALA A 701 -61.89 -48.32 27.93
C ALA A 701 -61.74 -46.79 27.71
N MET A 702 -62.75 -46.01 28.09
CA MET A 702 -62.71 -44.54 28.07
C MET A 702 -61.45 -44.04 28.79
N ILE A 703 -60.69 -43.16 28.14
CA ILE A 703 -59.46 -42.56 28.66
C ILE A 703 -59.78 -41.13 29.08
N GLN A 704 -59.41 -40.75 30.30
CA GLN A 704 -59.51 -39.40 30.83
C GLN A 704 -58.11 -38.79 31.02
N PRO A 705 -57.96 -37.46 31.00
CA PRO A 705 -56.71 -36.81 31.34
C PRO A 705 -56.20 -37.28 32.71
N GLY A 706 -54.95 -37.74 32.75
CA GLY A 706 -54.31 -38.30 33.94
C GLY A 706 -54.31 -39.83 34.00
N ASP A 707 -55.12 -40.52 33.19
CA ASP A 707 -55.11 -41.98 33.11
C ASP A 707 -53.78 -42.48 32.57
N PHE A 708 -53.26 -43.55 33.19
CA PHE A 708 -52.12 -44.29 32.66
C PHE A 708 -52.51 -45.12 31.44
N MET A 709 -51.59 -45.25 30.49
CA MET A 709 -51.78 -46.05 29.27
C MET A 709 -50.74 -47.16 29.17
N SER A 710 -51.15 -48.31 28.62
CA SER A 710 -50.31 -49.48 28.36
C SER A 710 -50.46 -49.95 26.92
N ALA A 711 -49.57 -50.81 26.43
CA ALA A 711 -49.77 -51.50 25.15
C ALA A 711 -51.06 -52.34 25.14
N SER A 712 -51.69 -52.44 23.97
CA SER A 712 -52.89 -53.23 23.73
C SER A 712 -52.60 -54.55 23.01
N ASP A 713 -53.63 -55.36 22.83
CA ASP A 713 -53.63 -56.55 21.99
C ASP A 713 -53.70 -56.23 20.48
N ILE A 714 -53.92 -54.97 20.09
CA ILE A 714 -53.86 -54.53 18.70
C ILE A 714 -52.46 -54.00 18.39
N PRO A 715 -51.77 -54.52 17.35
CA PRO A 715 -50.41 -54.14 17.07
C PRO A 715 -50.18 -52.63 16.94
N GLY A 716 -49.18 -52.12 17.65
CA GLY A 716 -48.80 -50.71 17.63
C GLY A 716 -49.77 -49.76 18.35
N ARG A 717 -50.79 -50.26 19.07
CA ARG A 717 -51.79 -49.41 19.73
C ARG A 717 -51.76 -49.51 21.25
N ALA A 718 -52.17 -48.44 21.92
CA ALA A 718 -52.29 -48.34 23.36
C ALA A 718 -53.74 -48.50 23.86
N MET A 719 -53.88 -48.75 25.16
CA MET A 719 -55.16 -48.82 25.88
C MET A 719 -55.02 -48.25 27.29
N ARG A 720 -56.15 -47.91 27.93
CA ARG A 720 -56.17 -47.52 29.35
C ARG A 720 -55.65 -48.65 30.24
N THR A 721 -54.78 -48.33 31.19
CA THR A 721 -54.24 -49.29 32.15
C THR A 721 -55.26 -49.59 33.26
N LEU A 722 -55.64 -50.86 33.41
CA LEU A 722 -56.62 -51.31 34.43
C LEU A 722 -56.02 -52.25 35.49
N ARG A 723 -54.76 -52.67 35.34
CA ARG A 723 -54.05 -53.56 36.26
C ARG A 723 -52.57 -53.18 36.34
N ALA A 724 -51.86 -53.78 37.29
CA ALA A 724 -50.44 -53.58 37.49
C ALA A 724 -49.62 -53.96 36.24
N GLY A 725 -48.70 -53.10 35.81
CA GLY A 725 -47.84 -53.37 34.66
C GLY A 725 -47.08 -52.16 34.11
N THR A 726 -46.32 -52.40 33.03
CA THR A 726 -45.61 -51.34 32.30
C THR A 726 -46.62 -50.39 31.66
N VAL A 727 -46.35 -49.09 31.81
CA VAL A 727 -47.15 -48.01 31.22
C VAL A 727 -46.24 -47.16 30.35
N ILE A 728 -46.77 -46.69 29.23
CA ILE A 728 -46.06 -45.88 28.24
C ILE A 728 -46.16 -44.38 28.53
N GLY A 729 -47.10 -43.99 29.39
CA GLY A 729 -47.30 -42.59 29.78
C GLY A 729 -48.68 -42.32 30.36
N LYS A 730 -49.01 -41.03 30.49
CA LYS A 730 -50.32 -40.54 30.95
C LYS A 730 -51.04 -39.78 29.85
N ALA A 731 -52.33 -40.02 29.70
CA ALA A 731 -53.17 -39.26 28.79
C ALA A 731 -53.26 -37.78 29.20
N LEU A 732 -53.14 -36.87 28.24
CA LEU A 732 -53.32 -35.43 28.42
C LEU A 732 -54.68 -34.93 27.95
N GLU A 733 -55.45 -35.80 27.31
CA GLU A 733 -56.76 -35.48 26.76
C GLU A 733 -57.70 -36.68 26.86
N THR A 734 -58.99 -36.42 26.66
CA THR A 734 -60.02 -37.46 26.72
C THR A 734 -60.08 -38.25 25.41
N TRP A 735 -60.36 -39.55 25.51
CA TRP A 735 -60.76 -40.40 24.40
C TRP A 735 -61.94 -41.29 24.78
N ILE A 736 -62.93 -41.31 23.89
CA ILE A 736 -64.20 -41.99 24.10
C ILE A 736 -64.31 -43.09 23.04
N PRO A 737 -64.53 -44.36 23.43
CA PRO A 737 -64.69 -45.46 22.48
C PRO A 737 -65.82 -45.15 21.48
N GLY A 738 -65.53 -45.32 20.19
CA GLY A 738 -66.50 -45.13 19.10
C GLY A 738 -66.73 -43.68 18.63
N GLN A 739 -65.92 -42.71 19.07
CA GLN A 739 -65.84 -41.37 18.47
C GLN A 739 -64.74 -41.30 17.39
N ASP A 740 -64.79 -40.29 16.50
CA ASP A 740 -63.83 -40.05 15.40
C ASP A 740 -62.46 -39.53 15.91
N LYS A 741 -61.80 -40.30 16.79
CA LYS A 741 -60.47 -39.97 17.30
C LYS A 741 -59.65 -41.24 17.41
N ASP A 742 -58.58 -41.35 16.63
CA ASP A 742 -57.72 -42.54 16.61
C ASP A 742 -56.50 -42.44 17.53
N THR A 743 -56.19 -41.23 18.02
CA THR A 743 -55.03 -40.96 18.85
C THR A 743 -55.38 -40.23 20.14
N VAL A 744 -54.52 -40.34 21.15
CA VAL A 744 -54.55 -39.54 22.37
C VAL A 744 -53.19 -38.91 22.57
N LEU A 745 -53.16 -37.59 22.77
CA LEU A 745 -51.96 -36.91 23.22
C LEU A 745 -51.56 -37.44 24.59
N THR A 746 -50.36 -38.01 24.68
CA THR A 746 -49.85 -38.67 25.88
C THR A 746 -48.54 -38.03 26.31
N PHE A 747 -48.41 -37.72 27.59
CA PHE A 747 -47.13 -37.41 28.19
C PHE A 747 -46.33 -38.71 28.34
N ILE A 748 -45.27 -38.84 27.55
CA ILE A 748 -44.44 -40.04 27.51
C ILE A 748 -43.58 -40.11 28.77
N ASN A 749 -43.76 -41.19 29.52
CA ASN A 749 -43.00 -41.49 30.72
C ASN A 749 -43.15 -42.99 30.96
N LEU A 750 -42.17 -43.77 30.50
CA LEU A 750 -42.16 -45.20 30.73
C LEU A 750 -41.96 -45.46 32.22
N SER A 751 -42.97 -46.08 32.81
CA SER A 751 -42.93 -46.41 34.23
C SER A 751 -43.68 -47.72 34.48
N TRP A 752 -43.75 -48.07 35.75
CA TRP A 752 -44.62 -49.13 36.20
C TRP A 752 -45.74 -48.52 37.05
N PHE A 753 -46.96 -48.99 36.84
CA PHE A 753 -48.13 -48.51 37.59
C PHE A 753 -48.88 -49.70 38.15
N ASP A 754 -49.27 -49.62 39.42
CA ASP A 754 -50.24 -50.52 40.04
C ASP A 754 -51.44 -49.73 40.57
N PRO A 755 -52.64 -49.90 39.99
CA PRO A 755 -53.84 -49.22 40.42
C PRO A 755 -54.31 -49.64 41.84
N SER A 756 -53.67 -50.64 42.45
CA SER A 756 -53.97 -51.10 43.81
C SER A 756 -53.31 -50.24 44.90
N TRP A 757 -52.32 -49.42 44.55
CA TRP A 757 -51.57 -48.56 45.46
C TRP A 757 -51.73 -47.09 45.03
N TYR A 758 -52.11 -46.22 45.95
CA TYR A 758 -52.29 -44.79 45.69
C TYR A 758 -51.75 -43.96 46.86
N LEU A 759 -51.37 -42.71 46.61
CA LEU A 759 -51.07 -41.77 47.69
C LEU A 759 -52.37 -41.05 48.08
N THR A 760 -52.69 -41.03 49.37
CA THR A 760 -53.77 -40.19 49.89
C THR A 760 -53.39 -38.72 49.77
N VAL A 761 -54.38 -37.83 49.86
CA VAL A 761 -54.16 -36.37 49.86
C VAL A 761 -53.23 -35.88 50.99
N GLU A 762 -52.96 -36.71 51.99
CA GLU A 762 -52.06 -36.44 53.11
C GLU A 762 -50.65 -37.04 52.89
N GLY A 763 -50.38 -37.62 51.72
CA GLY A 763 -49.09 -38.24 51.39
C GLY A 763 -48.88 -39.63 52.01
N SER A 764 -49.93 -40.25 52.56
CA SER A 764 -49.86 -41.63 53.05
C SER A 764 -50.10 -42.63 51.92
N LEU A 765 -49.47 -43.79 51.98
CA LEU A 765 -49.72 -44.87 51.03
C LEU A 765 -51.05 -45.56 51.36
N GLY A 766 -52.04 -45.42 50.49
CA GLY A 766 -53.31 -46.14 50.52
C GLY A 766 -53.28 -47.38 49.63
N ILE A 767 -53.84 -48.48 50.13
CA ILE A 767 -54.07 -49.71 49.35
C ILE A 767 -55.57 -49.84 49.13
N LYS A 768 -55.99 -50.16 47.91
CA LYS A 768 -57.41 -50.32 47.57
C LYS A 768 -57.98 -51.57 48.25
N ASP A 769 -59.13 -51.46 48.91
CA ASP A 769 -59.76 -52.55 49.69
C ASP A 769 -59.86 -53.85 48.88
N GLY A 770 -59.35 -54.96 49.46
CA GLY A 770 -59.46 -56.31 48.89
C GLY A 770 -58.14 -56.97 48.43
N TYR A 771 -56.98 -56.36 48.64
CA TYR A 771 -55.67 -56.95 48.32
C TYR A 771 -54.98 -57.52 49.57
N ASP A 772 -54.74 -58.83 49.58
CA ASP A 772 -54.06 -59.54 50.66
C ASP A 772 -52.53 -59.41 50.50
N ILE A 773 -51.85 -58.88 51.53
CA ILE A 773 -50.39 -58.70 51.54
C ILE A 773 -49.74 -59.97 52.09
N SER A 774 -49.98 -61.11 51.43
CA SER A 774 -49.40 -62.39 51.81
C SER A 774 -48.43 -62.87 50.71
N TYR A 775 -47.22 -62.32 50.70
CA TYR A 775 -46.10 -62.99 50.03
C TYR A 775 -44.84 -63.08 50.89
N SER A 776 -44.31 -64.30 50.84
CA SER A 776 -43.31 -64.95 51.67
C SER A 776 -41.96 -64.22 51.75
N SER A 777 -41.47 -64.09 52.99
CA SER A 777 -40.10 -63.72 53.32
C SER A 777 -39.13 -64.85 52.96
N GLN A 778 -38.36 -64.67 51.89
CA GLN A 778 -37.02 -65.23 51.79
C GLN A 778 -36.10 -64.16 51.21
N PHE A 779 -35.52 -63.33 52.06
CA PHE A 779 -34.10 -62.90 51.99
C PHE A 779 -33.74 -62.26 53.34
N PRO A 780 -32.53 -62.52 53.88
CA PRO A 780 -32.16 -62.09 55.23
C PRO A 780 -31.72 -60.62 55.29
N SER A 781 -32.06 -60.01 56.43
CA SER A 781 -31.77 -58.65 56.92
C SER A 781 -30.29 -58.24 56.82
N PRO A 782 -29.99 -56.93 56.71
CA PRO A 782 -29.75 -56.17 57.94
C PRO A 782 -30.48 -54.81 58.04
N THR A 783 -31.08 -54.69 59.22
CA THR A 783 -31.45 -53.57 60.09
C THR A 783 -31.02 -52.13 59.70
N PRO A 784 -31.91 -51.14 59.85
CA PRO A 784 -31.65 -49.72 59.61
C PRO A 784 -31.09 -48.99 60.84
N THR A 785 -30.27 -47.96 60.62
CA THR A 785 -29.87 -46.98 61.66
C THR A 785 -29.94 -45.56 61.08
N PRO A 786 -30.28 -44.55 61.90
CA PRO A 786 -30.80 -43.27 61.47
C PRO A 786 -29.72 -42.28 61.02
N ILE A 787 -30.19 -41.28 60.27
CA ILE A 787 -29.48 -40.10 59.81
C ILE A 787 -28.93 -39.30 61.01
N ALA A 788 -27.61 -39.05 61.03
CA ALA A 788 -26.96 -38.12 61.93
C ALA A 788 -26.04 -37.19 61.13
N SER A 789 -26.34 -35.89 61.17
CA SER A 789 -25.46 -34.83 60.70
C SER A 789 -24.54 -34.34 61.82
N SER A 790 -23.25 -34.23 61.48
CA SER A 790 -22.23 -33.30 62.01
C SER A 790 -21.47 -33.61 63.32
N SER A 791 -20.16 -33.39 63.19
CA SER A 791 -19.13 -33.11 64.20
C SER A 791 -18.59 -34.23 65.09
N SER A 792 -17.39 -34.74 64.75
CA SER A 792 -16.20 -34.84 65.63
C SER A 792 -15.20 -35.84 65.05
N GLU A 793 -13.93 -35.42 64.93
CA GLU A 793 -12.71 -36.22 64.69
C GLU A 793 -12.89 -37.58 63.98
N ALA A 794 -12.77 -37.56 62.65
CA ALA A 794 -12.71 -38.80 61.87
C ALA A 794 -11.31 -39.42 61.98
N SER A 795 -11.17 -40.51 62.75
CA SER A 795 -10.06 -41.45 62.60
C SER A 795 -10.54 -42.64 61.76
N ALA A 796 -10.17 -42.68 60.48
CA ALA A 796 -10.55 -43.76 59.57
C ALA A 796 -9.32 -44.58 59.12
N ALA A 797 -9.51 -45.88 58.90
CA ALA A 797 -8.47 -46.75 58.34
C ALA A 797 -8.27 -46.50 56.82
N ALA A 798 -9.35 -46.14 56.12
CA ALA A 798 -9.32 -45.74 54.71
C ALA A 798 -10.41 -44.68 54.46
N MET A 799 -10.11 -43.65 53.66
CA MET A 799 -11.04 -42.56 53.31
C MET A 799 -11.20 -42.45 51.79
N VAL A 800 -12.45 -42.52 51.28
CA VAL A 800 -12.77 -42.32 49.85
C VAL A 800 -13.94 -41.33 49.75
N LEU A 801 -13.77 -40.21 49.03
CA LEU A 801 -14.82 -39.20 48.80
C LEU A 801 -15.01 -38.97 47.29
N GLY A 802 -16.26 -39.06 46.80
CA GLY A 802 -16.61 -39.01 45.37
C GLY A 802 -17.89 -38.22 45.00
N SER A 803 -17.82 -37.63 43.80
CA SER A 803 -18.77 -36.96 42.87
C SER A 803 -19.94 -36.06 43.30
N ASP A 804 -20.50 -36.15 44.51
CA ASP A 804 -21.80 -35.48 44.77
C ASP A 804 -21.68 -34.13 45.52
N SER A 805 -20.45 -33.69 45.79
CA SER A 805 -20.15 -32.40 46.43
C SER A 805 -18.86 -31.81 45.83
N THR A 806 -18.72 -30.49 45.75
CA THR A 806 -17.52 -29.86 45.15
C THR A 806 -16.37 -29.64 46.13
N GLN A 807 -16.60 -29.74 47.45
CA GLN A 807 -15.61 -29.40 48.47
C GLN A 807 -15.81 -30.18 49.79
N ALA A 808 -14.71 -30.67 50.38
CA ALA A 808 -14.68 -31.29 51.71
C ALA A 808 -13.84 -30.45 52.70
N VAL A 809 -14.44 -30.04 53.82
CA VAL A 809 -13.78 -29.21 54.84
C VAL A 809 -13.76 -29.93 56.20
N PHE A 810 -12.57 -30.06 56.79
CA PHE A 810 -12.35 -30.70 58.09
C PHE A 810 -11.67 -29.76 59.09
N ASN A 811 -11.99 -29.90 60.39
CA ASN A 811 -11.27 -29.22 61.46
C ASN A 811 -9.93 -29.93 61.73
N ASN A 812 -9.91 -31.06 62.44
CA ASN A 812 -8.72 -31.92 62.52
C ASN A 812 -8.96 -33.20 61.72
N LEU A 813 -7.91 -33.75 61.10
CA LEU A 813 -8.04 -34.96 60.29
C LEU A 813 -6.87 -35.91 60.55
N THR A 814 -7.17 -37.19 60.86
CA THR A 814 -6.15 -38.23 61.02
C THR A 814 -6.64 -39.54 60.40
N PHE A 815 -5.87 -40.15 59.51
CA PHE A 815 -6.27 -41.42 58.89
C PHE A 815 -5.07 -42.26 58.44
N GLN A 816 -5.31 -43.54 58.15
CA GLN A 816 -4.27 -44.41 57.58
C GLN A 816 -4.08 -44.14 56.09
N THR A 817 -5.01 -44.50 55.20
CA THR A 817 -4.88 -44.21 53.76
C THR A 817 -6.10 -43.48 53.21
N GLY A 818 -5.99 -42.79 52.08
CA GLY A 818 -7.17 -42.16 51.48
C GLY A 818 -7.00 -41.63 50.06
N THR A 819 -8.12 -41.56 49.34
CA THR A 819 -8.25 -40.95 48.01
C THR A 819 -9.38 -39.93 48.03
N VAL A 820 -9.10 -38.70 47.63
CA VAL A 820 -10.06 -37.59 47.62
C VAL A 820 -10.14 -37.01 46.21
N GLN A 821 -11.28 -37.16 45.53
CA GLN A 821 -11.45 -36.68 44.15
C GLN A 821 -12.09 -35.29 44.05
N LEU A 822 -11.98 -34.47 45.12
CA LEU A 822 -12.64 -33.19 45.29
C LEU A 822 -11.68 -32.20 45.99
N ASP A 823 -12.06 -30.91 46.10
CA ASP A 823 -11.30 -29.91 46.85
C ASP A 823 -11.22 -30.27 48.35
N LEU A 824 -10.01 -30.28 48.92
CA LEU A 824 -9.77 -30.64 50.32
C LEU A 824 -9.29 -29.44 51.14
N SER A 825 -10.01 -29.06 52.19
CA SER A 825 -9.55 -28.05 53.16
C SER A 825 -9.48 -28.61 54.58
N VAL A 826 -8.31 -28.56 55.21
CA VAL A 826 -8.14 -28.90 56.63
C VAL A 826 -7.77 -27.62 57.40
N LEU A 827 -8.66 -27.20 58.29
CA LEU A 827 -8.56 -25.96 59.05
C LEU A 827 -7.62 -26.08 60.26
N GLY A 828 -7.47 -27.28 60.82
CA GLY A 828 -6.63 -27.67 61.94
C GLY A 828 -5.52 -28.65 61.52
N ASN A 829 -5.08 -29.52 62.45
CA ASN A 829 -3.94 -30.40 62.20
C ASN A 829 -4.29 -31.60 61.30
N LEU A 830 -3.36 -31.99 60.42
CA LEU A 830 -3.46 -33.18 59.58
C LEU A 830 -2.36 -34.20 59.92
N SER A 831 -2.74 -35.46 60.16
CA SER A 831 -1.79 -36.57 60.31
C SER A 831 -2.20 -37.76 59.46
N VAL A 832 -1.38 -38.11 58.47
CA VAL A 832 -1.64 -39.26 57.59
C VAL A 832 -0.59 -40.33 57.85
N ARG A 833 -1.04 -41.49 58.35
CA ARG A 833 -0.13 -42.60 58.73
C ARG A 833 0.26 -43.52 57.57
N GLY A 834 -0.52 -43.49 56.50
CA GLY A 834 -0.36 -44.27 55.26
C GLY A 834 -0.43 -43.38 54.02
N GLY A 835 -0.86 -43.93 52.87
CA GLY A 835 -0.84 -43.21 51.59
C GLY A 835 -2.04 -42.28 51.36
N LEU A 836 -1.81 -41.09 50.79
CA LEU A 836 -2.87 -40.14 50.42
C LEU A 836 -2.78 -39.76 48.94
N THR A 837 -3.92 -39.76 48.23
CA THR A 837 -4.06 -39.17 46.89
C THR A 837 -5.15 -38.12 46.91
N VAL A 838 -4.88 -36.90 46.45
CA VAL A 838 -5.87 -35.82 46.30
C VAL A 838 -5.87 -35.33 44.85
N ASP A 839 -7.04 -35.41 44.20
CA ASP A 839 -7.22 -35.04 42.80
C ASP A 839 -7.51 -33.54 42.64
N GLY A 840 -8.28 -32.95 43.57
CA GLY A 840 -8.61 -31.52 43.58
C GLY A 840 -7.60 -30.64 44.35
N PRO A 841 -7.73 -29.30 44.25
CA PRO A 841 -7.00 -28.35 45.08
C PRO A 841 -7.06 -28.67 46.58
N ALA A 842 -5.93 -28.55 47.27
CA ALA A 842 -5.80 -28.84 48.70
C ALA A 842 -5.23 -27.66 49.50
N THR A 843 -5.85 -27.32 50.63
CA THR A 843 -5.33 -26.30 51.56
C THR A 843 -5.26 -26.82 52.99
N PHE A 844 -4.08 -26.78 53.59
CA PHE A 844 -3.81 -27.21 54.96
C PHE A 844 -3.35 -26.01 55.81
N LYS A 845 -4.18 -25.60 56.77
CA LYS A 845 -3.98 -24.33 57.50
C LYS A 845 -3.05 -24.42 58.70
N GLN A 846 -2.91 -25.59 59.33
CA GLN A 846 -2.03 -25.84 60.49
C GLN A 846 -1.03 -26.95 60.18
N ASP A 847 -0.40 -27.51 61.21
CA ASP A 847 0.66 -28.50 61.08
C ASP A 847 0.17 -29.79 60.40
N THR A 848 0.98 -30.26 59.45
CA THR A 848 0.69 -31.41 58.60
C THR A 848 1.82 -32.43 58.64
N VAL A 849 1.49 -33.68 58.90
CA VAL A 849 2.45 -34.80 58.96
C VAL A 849 2.03 -35.90 57.99
N PHE A 850 2.95 -36.26 57.09
CA PHE A 850 2.81 -37.41 56.19
C PHE A 850 3.82 -38.49 56.56
N GLU A 851 3.33 -39.64 57.03
CA GLU A 851 4.16 -40.77 57.44
C GLU A 851 4.53 -41.71 56.28
N LYS A 852 3.77 -41.69 55.17
CA LYS A 852 3.99 -42.48 53.93
C LYS A 852 3.72 -41.64 52.68
N LEU A 853 3.75 -42.26 51.50
CA LEU A 853 3.67 -41.59 50.19
C LEU A 853 2.38 -40.77 50.04
N VAL A 854 2.51 -39.52 49.61
CA VAL A 854 1.39 -38.65 49.28
C VAL A 854 1.48 -38.19 47.83
N SER A 855 0.35 -38.13 47.13
CA SER A 855 0.19 -37.69 45.76
C SER A 855 -0.87 -36.59 45.69
N PHE A 856 -0.50 -35.45 45.13
CA PHE A 856 -1.41 -34.35 44.86
C PHE A 856 -1.41 -34.10 43.36
N ILE A 857 -2.60 -34.12 42.77
CA ILE A 857 -2.80 -33.92 41.33
C ILE A 857 -3.20 -32.45 41.06
N GLY A 858 -3.93 -31.82 41.99
CA GLY A 858 -4.26 -30.39 41.98
C GLY A 858 -3.33 -29.52 42.84
N ASP A 859 -3.57 -28.19 42.82
CA ASP A 859 -2.78 -27.20 43.56
C ASP A 859 -2.80 -27.42 45.08
N VAL A 860 -1.63 -27.30 45.73
CA VAL A 860 -1.51 -27.52 47.18
C VAL A 860 -0.94 -26.31 47.90
N ILE A 861 -1.64 -25.88 48.95
CA ILE A 861 -1.22 -24.79 49.82
C ILE A 861 -1.06 -25.29 51.26
N PHE A 862 0.17 -25.25 51.77
CA PHE A 862 0.47 -25.47 53.19
C PHE A 862 0.72 -24.12 53.88
N LYS A 863 -0.05 -23.80 54.92
CA LYS A 863 0.13 -22.58 55.72
C LYS A 863 0.77 -22.82 57.10
N GLY A 864 0.79 -24.07 57.57
CA GLY A 864 1.46 -24.51 58.79
C GLY A 864 2.74 -25.31 58.53
N LYS A 865 3.35 -25.89 59.57
CA LYS A 865 4.56 -26.70 59.43
C LYS A 865 4.24 -28.02 58.72
N VAL A 866 5.05 -28.39 57.73
CA VAL A 866 4.92 -29.69 57.03
C VAL A 866 6.08 -30.60 57.42
N THR A 867 5.76 -31.84 57.78
CA THR A 867 6.74 -32.88 58.09
C THR A 867 6.51 -34.10 57.20
N PHE A 868 7.51 -34.47 56.42
CA PHE A 868 7.53 -35.71 55.63
C PHE A 868 8.48 -36.70 56.30
N ASN A 869 7.97 -37.85 56.77
CA ASN A 869 8.81 -38.86 57.42
C ASN A 869 9.48 -39.82 56.43
N ASN A 870 9.11 -39.76 55.15
CA ASN A 870 9.83 -40.40 54.04
C ASN A 870 10.25 -39.33 53.01
N PRO A 871 11.30 -39.60 52.19
CA PRO A 871 11.72 -38.67 51.15
C PRO A 871 10.58 -38.37 50.17
N PRO A 872 10.35 -37.09 49.81
CA PRO A 872 9.40 -36.75 48.76
C PRO A 872 9.88 -37.28 47.40
N SER A 873 8.95 -37.80 46.59
CA SER A 873 9.20 -38.13 45.19
C SER A 873 8.83 -36.94 44.31
N PHE A 874 9.76 -36.50 43.46
CA PHE A 874 9.59 -35.39 42.54
C PHE A 874 9.43 -35.89 41.11
N THR A 875 8.79 -35.11 40.25
CA THR A 875 8.73 -35.41 38.81
C THR A 875 10.06 -35.05 38.14
N GLU A 876 10.27 -35.52 36.90
CA GLU A 876 11.41 -35.17 36.06
C GLU A 876 11.57 -33.66 35.82
N ASN A 877 10.54 -32.85 36.09
CA ASN A 877 10.57 -31.39 35.98
C ASN A 877 10.92 -30.69 37.28
N THR A 878 10.71 -31.36 38.42
CA THR A 878 10.85 -30.76 39.75
C THR A 878 12.17 -31.08 40.42
N ALA A 879 12.69 -32.29 40.21
CA ALA A 879 14.05 -32.63 40.62
C ALA A 879 14.62 -33.72 39.74
N GLY A 880 15.94 -33.75 39.60
CA GLY A 880 16.60 -34.73 38.77
C GLY A 880 18.11 -34.69 38.91
N VAL A 881 18.75 -35.34 37.94
CA VAL A 881 20.20 -35.48 37.87
C VAL A 881 20.69 -34.88 36.55
N ALA A 882 21.72 -34.06 36.63
CA ALA A 882 22.40 -33.44 35.49
C ALA A 882 23.85 -33.93 35.46
N THR A 883 24.22 -34.65 34.41
CA THR A 883 25.59 -35.14 34.22
C THR A 883 26.31 -34.22 33.25
N ILE A 884 27.45 -33.65 33.67
CA ILE A 884 28.39 -32.97 32.79
C ILE A 884 29.46 -33.99 32.40
N PRO A 885 29.50 -34.45 31.13
CA PRO A 885 30.48 -35.43 30.69
C PRO A 885 31.91 -34.91 30.79
N ASN A 886 32.88 -35.82 30.87
CA ASN A 886 34.30 -35.50 30.81
C ASN A 886 34.63 -34.59 29.61
N LEU A 887 35.43 -33.55 29.84
CA LEU A 887 35.80 -32.48 28.91
C LEU A 887 34.66 -31.54 28.47
N ALA A 888 33.41 -31.79 28.87
CA ALA A 888 32.32 -30.83 28.68
C ALA A 888 32.36 -29.74 29.76
N GLN A 889 31.93 -28.53 29.43
CA GLN A 889 31.84 -27.42 30.38
C GLN A 889 30.43 -27.21 30.93
N SER A 890 29.42 -27.80 30.32
CA SER A 890 28.04 -27.63 30.74
C SER A 890 27.16 -28.80 30.32
N THR A 891 25.98 -28.86 30.91
CA THR A 891 24.89 -29.74 30.49
C THR A 891 23.56 -29.00 30.65
N ASP A 892 22.66 -29.19 29.70
CA ASP A 892 21.34 -28.57 29.71
C ASP A 892 20.32 -29.51 30.35
N VAL A 893 19.48 -28.95 31.21
CA VAL A 893 18.32 -29.60 31.80
C VAL A 893 17.08 -28.96 31.21
N VAL A 894 16.32 -29.74 30.46
CA VAL A 894 15.06 -29.32 29.84
C VAL A 894 13.91 -29.88 30.66
N PHE A 895 12.98 -29.01 31.05
CA PHE A 895 11.73 -29.46 31.64
C PHE A 895 10.83 -29.98 30.53
N THR A 896 10.26 -31.18 30.70
CA THR A 896 9.27 -31.76 29.79
C THR A 896 7.97 -30.97 29.76
N GLN A 897 7.71 -30.15 30.78
CA GLN A 897 6.65 -29.14 30.78
C GLN A 897 7.17 -27.78 31.31
N PRO A 898 6.82 -26.64 30.68
CA PRO A 898 7.23 -25.32 31.16
C PRO A 898 6.56 -24.95 32.48
N TYR A 899 7.29 -24.26 33.37
CA TYR A 899 6.72 -23.64 34.57
C TYR A 899 5.98 -22.33 34.23
N ASP A 900 4.92 -21.99 34.99
CA ASP A 900 4.21 -20.70 34.81
C ASP A 900 5.06 -19.49 35.23
N GLN A 901 6.06 -19.70 36.08
CA GLN A 901 7.04 -18.72 36.51
C GLN A 901 8.43 -19.34 36.48
N VAL A 902 9.46 -18.55 36.19
CA VAL A 902 10.85 -19.03 36.23
C VAL A 902 11.16 -19.58 37.63
N PRO A 903 11.43 -20.89 37.78
CA PRO A 903 11.61 -21.51 39.09
C PRO A 903 12.96 -21.10 39.69
N ILE A 904 13.10 -21.18 41.01
CA ILE A 904 14.41 -21.14 41.66
C ILE A 904 15.01 -22.53 41.53
N VAL A 905 16.20 -22.62 40.91
CA VAL A 905 16.93 -23.88 40.75
C VAL A 905 18.13 -23.91 41.69
N VAL A 906 18.24 -25.00 42.45
CA VAL A 906 19.42 -25.31 43.27
C VAL A 906 20.08 -26.55 42.71
N VAL A 907 21.37 -26.46 42.43
CA VAL A 907 22.21 -27.61 42.04
C VAL A 907 23.16 -27.96 43.17
N SER A 908 23.42 -29.25 43.36
CA SER A 908 24.34 -29.76 44.37
C SER A 908 25.08 -30.97 43.82
N LEU A 909 26.40 -30.93 43.86
CA LEU A 909 27.23 -32.05 43.41
C LEU A 909 26.97 -33.28 44.26
N MET A 910 26.84 -34.44 43.62
CA MET A 910 26.73 -35.72 44.32
C MET A 910 27.96 -35.99 45.18
N ALA A 911 27.74 -36.51 46.40
CA ALA A 911 28.79 -36.63 47.41
C ALA A 911 29.99 -37.50 46.97
N ASN A 912 29.77 -38.48 46.09
CA ASN A 912 30.80 -39.36 45.54
C ASN A 912 31.69 -38.71 44.45
N ASP A 913 31.28 -37.56 43.90
CA ASP A 913 32.03 -36.82 42.88
C ASP A 913 32.80 -35.63 43.46
N GLN A 914 32.55 -35.24 44.71
CA GLN A 914 33.25 -34.16 45.43
C GLN A 914 34.77 -34.33 45.41
N ALA A 915 35.27 -35.56 45.55
CA ALA A 915 36.71 -35.85 45.55
C ALA A 915 37.38 -35.79 44.16
N LYS A 916 36.58 -35.69 43.08
CA LYS A 916 37.04 -35.68 41.69
C LYS A 916 37.16 -34.26 41.11
N ILE A 917 36.76 -33.24 41.88
CA ILE A 917 36.74 -31.84 41.43
C ILE A 917 37.93 -31.09 42.04
N PRO A 918 38.86 -30.58 41.20
CA PRO A 918 39.86 -29.60 41.61
C PRO A 918 39.21 -28.34 42.21
N SER A 919 39.79 -27.79 43.27
CA SER A 919 39.23 -26.64 44.02
C SER A 919 39.01 -25.37 43.19
N ASP A 920 39.58 -25.30 41.99
CA ASP A 920 39.46 -24.19 41.05
C ASP A 920 38.29 -24.35 40.06
N ILE A 921 37.53 -25.45 40.10
CA ILE A 921 36.29 -25.62 39.33
C ILE A 921 35.11 -25.07 40.15
N GLN A 922 34.39 -24.11 39.57
CA GLN A 922 33.18 -23.50 40.13
C GLN A 922 31.98 -23.87 39.26
N VAL A 923 30.82 -24.09 39.90
CA VAL A 923 29.55 -24.38 39.23
C VAL A 923 28.60 -23.19 39.32
N ALA A 924 27.88 -22.93 38.24
CA ALA A 924 26.79 -21.96 38.18
C ALA A 924 25.59 -22.56 37.45
N VAL A 925 24.39 -22.14 37.87
CA VAL A 925 23.17 -22.31 37.06
C VAL A 925 23.04 -21.09 36.17
N ILE A 926 23.06 -21.31 34.86
CA ILE A 926 22.92 -20.26 33.84
C ILE A 926 21.72 -20.58 32.93
N ASN A 927 21.29 -19.62 32.13
CA ASN A 927 20.17 -19.78 31.18
C ASN A 927 18.86 -20.30 31.81
N LEU A 928 18.62 -19.98 33.09
CA LEU A 928 17.43 -20.37 33.82
C LEU A 928 16.19 -19.69 33.21
N SER A 929 15.25 -20.51 32.76
CA SER A 929 13.99 -20.11 32.14
C SER A 929 12.84 -20.95 32.69
N ASN A 930 11.62 -20.69 32.25
CA ASN A 930 10.49 -21.55 32.57
C ASN A 930 10.55 -22.93 31.88
N THR A 931 11.37 -23.11 30.85
CA THR A 931 11.48 -24.37 30.09
C THR A 931 12.72 -25.19 30.44
N GLY A 932 13.64 -24.67 31.26
CA GLY A 932 14.86 -25.37 31.62
C GLY A 932 15.97 -24.46 32.14
N PHE A 933 17.15 -25.04 32.37
CA PHE A 933 18.36 -24.34 32.81
C PHE A 933 19.63 -25.11 32.39
N THR A 934 20.78 -24.46 32.46
CA THR A 934 22.08 -25.07 32.19
C THR A 934 22.90 -25.14 33.49
N VAL A 935 23.49 -26.30 33.77
CA VAL A 935 24.55 -26.44 34.79
C VAL A 935 25.88 -26.24 34.10
N ALA A 936 26.60 -25.18 34.44
CA ALA A 936 27.87 -24.81 33.80
C ALA A 936 29.01 -24.75 34.81
N LEU A 937 30.18 -25.18 34.35
CA LEU A 937 31.45 -25.09 35.05
C LEU A 937 32.30 -23.97 34.45
N ASN A 938 33.12 -23.33 35.27
CA ASN A 938 34.09 -22.34 34.80
C ASN A 938 35.26 -22.96 33.98
N LYS A 939 35.41 -24.28 33.96
CA LYS A 939 36.43 -25.06 33.24
C LYS A 939 35.87 -26.42 32.80
N PRO A 940 36.46 -27.09 31.79
CA PRO A 940 36.00 -28.41 31.36
C PRO A 940 36.03 -29.43 32.51
N ALA A 941 35.01 -30.28 32.59
CA ALA A 941 34.92 -31.30 33.61
C ALA A 941 36.09 -32.29 33.48
N PRO A 942 36.85 -32.59 34.54
CA PRO A 942 38.00 -33.49 34.50
C PRO A 942 37.61 -34.97 34.36
N THR A 943 36.33 -35.26 34.59
CA THR A 943 35.66 -36.55 34.49
C THR A 943 34.16 -36.29 34.43
N ASP A 944 33.34 -37.32 34.31
CA ASP A 944 31.89 -37.17 34.38
C ASP A 944 31.50 -36.69 35.80
N LEU A 945 30.84 -35.54 35.89
CA LEU A 945 30.40 -34.94 37.15
C LEU A 945 28.88 -34.93 37.23
N VAL A 946 28.33 -35.48 38.31
CA VAL A 946 26.89 -35.64 38.49
C VAL A 946 26.35 -34.64 39.52
N TYR A 947 25.44 -33.78 39.10
CA TYR A 947 24.77 -32.79 39.94
C TYR A 947 23.31 -33.20 40.18
N ASN A 948 22.89 -33.25 41.44
CA ASN A 948 21.48 -33.26 41.80
C ASN A 948 20.93 -31.85 41.67
N TRP A 949 19.71 -31.73 41.16
CA TRP A 949 19.05 -30.44 41.03
C TRP A 949 17.61 -30.49 41.49
N VAL A 950 17.12 -29.37 42.02
CA VAL A 950 15.73 -29.17 42.42
C VAL A 950 15.26 -27.81 41.91
N ALA A 951 14.09 -27.76 41.28
CA ALA A 951 13.42 -26.56 40.77
C ALA A 951 12.14 -26.28 41.57
N ILE A 952 12.05 -25.10 42.19
CA ILE A 952 10.91 -24.72 43.05
C ILE A 952 10.43 -23.32 42.66
N VAL A 953 9.13 -23.17 42.37
CA VAL A 953 8.50 -21.86 42.22
C VAL A 953 8.17 -21.31 43.61
N ALA A 954 8.77 -20.16 43.96
CA ALA A 954 8.47 -19.46 45.19
C ALA A 954 7.62 -18.22 44.89
N LEU A 955 6.34 -18.23 45.30
CA LEU A 955 5.48 -17.06 45.25
C LEU A 955 5.97 -16.02 46.27
N ARG A 956 6.77 -15.05 45.83
CA ARG A 956 7.20 -13.94 46.69
C ARG A 956 6.09 -12.88 46.79
N PRO A 957 5.83 -12.28 47.96
CA PRO A 957 4.95 -11.12 48.05
C PRO A 957 5.54 -9.95 47.26
N SER A 958 4.70 -9.34 46.43
CA SER A 958 5.04 -8.22 45.54
C SER A 958 5.60 -7.01 46.29
N THR A 959 6.85 -6.63 46.01
CA THR A 959 7.35 -5.25 46.14
C THR A 959 8.31 -4.91 44.98
N ALA A 960 7.94 -3.92 44.16
CA ALA A 960 8.77 -3.27 43.12
C ALA A 960 9.94 -2.47 43.77
N PRO A 961 11.06 -2.04 43.09
CA PRO A 961 11.07 -1.41 41.75
C PRO A 961 12.36 -1.47 40.84
N THR A 962 12.17 -1.10 39.55
CA THR A 962 13.05 -0.41 38.54
C THR A 962 14.39 -1.02 38.00
N PRO A 963 14.81 -0.64 36.76
CA PRO A 963 15.47 -1.50 35.77
C PRO A 963 17.00 -1.32 35.63
N ILE A 964 17.67 -2.32 35.03
CA ILE A 964 19.10 -2.26 34.64
C ILE A 964 19.24 -2.59 33.14
N VAL A 965 20.04 -1.77 32.46
CA VAL A 965 20.35 -1.75 31.02
C VAL A 965 21.52 -2.69 30.69
N THR A 966 21.64 -3.07 29.40
CA THR A 966 22.81 -3.54 28.58
C THR A 966 22.80 -5.02 28.14
N PRO A 967 23.55 -5.41 27.09
CA PRO A 967 23.69 -4.83 25.74
C PRO A 967 23.49 -5.88 24.61
N GLU A 968 23.40 -5.43 23.37
CA GLU A 968 23.26 -6.22 22.14
C GLU A 968 24.54 -7.00 21.75
N PRO A 969 24.45 -8.21 21.15
CA PRO A 969 25.54 -8.75 20.34
C PRO A 969 25.18 -9.05 18.87
N ILE A 970 26.19 -8.77 18.05
CA ILE A 970 26.38 -8.79 16.59
C ILE A 970 26.27 -10.21 15.99
N PRO A 971 25.86 -10.35 14.70
CA PRO A 971 25.46 -11.61 14.09
C PRO A 971 26.63 -12.47 13.58
N THR A 972 26.47 -13.79 13.64
CA THR A 972 27.37 -14.78 13.02
C THR A 972 26.67 -15.54 11.89
N ALA A 973 27.25 -15.43 10.69
CA ALA A 973 26.95 -16.24 9.50
C ALA A 973 27.24 -17.73 9.76
N THR A 974 26.58 -18.70 9.11
CA THR A 974 26.83 -19.32 7.78
C THR A 974 26.00 -20.64 7.75
N PRO A 975 25.81 -21.46 6.69
CA PRO A 975 25.90 -21.30 5.23
C PRO A 975 24.61 -21.70 4.46
N ALA A 976 24.57 -21.39 3.16
CA ALA A 976 23.51 -21.74 2.22
C ALA A 976 23.43 -23.25 1.89
N PRO A 977 22.24 -23.84 1.73
CA PRO A 977 22.07 -25.20 1.21
C PRO A 977 22.14 -25.28 -0.32
N ILE A 978 22.64 -26.43 -0.77
CA ILE A 978 22.95 -26.81 -2.15
C ILE A 978 21.66 -27.17 -2.93
N GLU A 979 21.63 -26.75 -4.19
CA GLU A 979 20.57 -26.95 -5.19
C GLU A 979 20.49 -28.42 -5.69
N PRO A 980 19.29 -28.99 -5.91
CA PRO A 980 19.13 -30.21 -6.70
C PRO A 980 18.69 -29.92 -8.14
N THR A 981 19.46 -30.46 -9.09
CA THR A 981 19.21 -30.51 -10.54
C THR A 981 17.98 -31.36 -10.94
N PRO A 982 17.35 -31.08 -12.11
CA PRO A 982 16.06 -31.63 -12.52
C PRO A 982 16.14 -32.98 -13.26
N SER A 983 15.03 -33.72 -13.28
CA SER A 983 14.82 -34.92 -14.11
C SER A 983 13.33 -35.05 -14.54
N PRO A 984 13.02 -35.84 -15.60
CA PRO A 984 12.34 -35.34 -16.80
C PRO A 984 10.84 -35.68 -16.94
N SER A 985 10.25 -35.02 -17.96
CA SER A 985 8.92 -35.14 -18.58
C SER A 985 8.30 -36.55 -18.70
N PRO A 986 6.95 -36.62 -18.79
CA PRO A 986 6.33 -37.29 -19.93
C PRO A 986 5.31 -36.43 -20.71
N SER A 987 5.33 -36.70 -22.02
CA SER A 987 4.58 -36.15 -23.17
C SER A 987 3.05 -36.24 -23.13
N PRO A 988 2.35 -35.49 -24.02
CA PRO A 988 0.90 -35.25 -23.98
C PRO A 988 0.08 -36.28 -24.78
N GLU A 989 -1.14 -36.53 -24.32
CA GLU A 989 -2.15 -37.29 -25.08
C GLU A 989 -3.18 -36.38 -25.76
N ALA A 990 -3.61 -36.86 -26.92
CA ALA A 990 -4.22 -36.15 -28.03
C ALA A 990 -5.72 -35.84 -27.87
N THR A 991 -6.19 -34.80 -28.56
CA THR A 991 -7.52 -34.78 -29.15
C THR A 991 -7.48 -34.16 -30.54
N THR A 992 -8.29 -34.75 -31.41
CA THR A 992 -8.19 -34.85 -32.86
C THR A 992 -8.77 -33.66 -33.62
N THR A 993 -8.14 -33.34 -34.75
CA THR A 993 -8.61 -32.47 -35.82
C THR A 993 -9.68 -33.16 -36.69
N ASN A 994 -10.64 -32.38 -37.19
CA ASN A 994 -11.37 -32.65 -38.42
C ASN A 994 -11.40 -31.38 -39.27
N THR A 995 -10.56 -31.37 -40.31
CA THR A 995 -10.66 -30.60 -41.57
C THR A 995 -11.22 -31.58 -42.65
N PRO A 996 -11.75 -31.17 -43.83
CA PRO A 996 -10.97 -30.41 -44.84
C PRO A 996 -11.71 -29.58 -45.94
N GLY A 997 -10.92 -28.74 -46.62
CA GLY A 997 -11.08 -28.30 -48.02
C GLY A 997 -11.97 -27.07 -48.20
N VAL A 998 -11.55 -25.96 -48.81
CA VAL A 998 -10.55 -25.72 -49.88
C VAL A 998 -9.92 -24.34 -49.70
#